data_AF-A0A2S6IB09-F1
#
_entry.id   AF-A0A2S6IB09-F1
#
_cell.length_a   1.000
_cell.length_b   1.000
_cell.length_c   1.000
_cell.angle_alpha   90.00
_cell.angle_beta   90.00
_cell.angle_gamma   90.00
#
_symmetry.space_group_name_H-M   'P 1'
#
loop_
_entity.id
_entity.type
_entity.pdbx_description
1 polymer ?
#
loop_
_entity_poly.entity_id
_entity_poly.type
_entity_poly.pdbx_seq_one_letter_code
_entity_poly.pdbx_strand_id
1 'polypeptide(L)'
;MKYFLLFVLLCLGSGWIFGQSDSPYFLVDGSEAAFPLESTTADVDIAGVIANVTVEQVYTNRGSQAIEATYVFPASTEAAVHGMEMYIGDRRIEGVVMRKAGAKATYETAKAEGKRSSLLEQHRPNVFQMRVANILPGDTVRVRLQYTELLVPAGGTYRFVYPTVVGPRFTGEDEKGEGFAGQPYSASGTPTRFSLQLHLAAGMPIASLESPTHPILITPAGPNATDLRLDPGLTAPGNRDFVLEYQLGGAGIHTGLLLYEGEEENYFLYMAQPPVATSSDDDSSDEDSSDEVPAREFVFIVDVSGSMTGFPLDVTKKLMADLVSDLRPRDYFNILLFAGAADTWRSASAPATRENLAAATEWVEGVRGGGGTELLAALRQAYALPAPGESGRTTARPTSSGPEALSRNFVIVTDGYISVEPEVFDLIDQHLDRANVYTFGIGGSVNRHLIDGMARVGRGRPAVVLDEAAAAVEARRFREYIAKPLLTDVRLSYAGFDVYDLEPLSLPDLGSERPLIVFGKYRGKPKGELVLSGSTGAGDLLTTYRVRDSHADPQHAALAYLWARHRIQRLDDYNQLSPDDQRVEEVTRLGLDHNLLTRYTSFVAVDKTPAREPGTDLTTVKQPLPLPAGVSANAVGFSLGVAGVSGLPTQSSALPWWSYATVAAVLALFFVGFRKLRSLSPLVLLLLVFTACKPKPDTRAETALMPERAPEVVEPVAPTSNTTHESKVAPITTPPVATSHTEEFLAATNDITFILGRDQSDNPYFARAERYFREQGAERIVTGLESLAAVRYYLDSRRPREGWGRIHLVVHGNPWSGLAVGRTAAEKRTTAQQLSEWSPAPLSGINEATRIVLHGCGLGSDRDLLRELSRVFGGERTFPEVEATEQFTLFREGPRGMERHYADAYFRARPLGDYPLPSVMAVRFGRKYPHVAVDWEAALSRDRFTEALLPYLYQFNVPVEWLHVHPEGGAVYLPGREAEQAAWLEGEEALIRELARIGLTHADFRWTFDRTTYRLADGSRIPAARALGTSRLFCVLVPVDQARTVRQRYFRDA
;
A
#
# COMPACT_ATOMS: atom_id res chain seq x y z
N MET A 1 -5.58 1.01 42.07
CA MET A 1 -6.84 1.60 41.55
C MET A 1 -6.63 2.95 40.87
N LYS A 2 -6.72 4.13 41.51
CA LYS A 2 -6.77 5.43 40.78
C LYS A 2 -5.67 5.65 39.71
N TYR A 3 -4.41 5.32 40.00
CA TYR A 3 -3.32 5.44 39.01
C TYR A 3 -3.24 4.31 37.97
N PHE A 4 -3.89 3.17 38.22
CA PHE A 4 -3.99 2.07 37.25
C PHE A 4 -5.00 2.43 36.16
N LEU A 5 -6.14 3.01 36.54
CA LEU A 5 -7.17 3.51 35.61
C LEU A 5 -6.61 4.56 34.65
N LEU A 6 -5.74 5.46 35.16
CA LEU A 6 -5.08 6.50 34.38
C LEU A 6 -4.05 5.92 33.38
N PHE A 7 -3.40 4.81 33.72
CA PHE A 7 -2.44 4.14 32.82
C PHE A 7 -3.17 3.36 31.73
N VAL A 8 -4.27 2.66 32.05
CA VAL A 8 -5.15 1.99 31.07
C VAL A 8 -5.73 3.01 30.07
N LEU A 9 -6.19 4.17 30.54
CA LEU A 9 -6.65 5.28 29.68
C LEU A 9 -5.56 5.86 28.74
N LEU A 10 -4.27 5.73 29.10
CA LEU A 10 -3.15 6.14 28.25
C LEU A 10 -2.71 5.05 27.27
N CYS A 11 -2.86 3.78 27.61
CA CYS A 11 -2.50 2.66 26.73
C CYS A 11 -3.58 2.31 25.68
N LEU A 12 -4.82 2.78 25.84
CA LEU A 12 -5.88 2.64 24.82
C LEU A 12 -5.74 3.62 23.63
N GLY A 13 -4.79 4.56 23.69
CA GLY A 13 -4.63 5.63 22.69
C GLY A 13 -3.81 5.30 21.44
N SER A 14 -3.41 4.04 21.22
CA SER A 14 -2.49 3.66 20.13
C SER A 14 -2.81 2.28 19.54
N GLY A 15 -3.13 2.21 18.24
CA GLY A 15 -3.23 0.92 17.52
C GLY A 15 -4.30 0.76 16.44
N TRP A 16 -5.08 1.81 16.10
CA TRP A 16 -6.08 1.75 15.03
C TRP A 16 -5.66 2.63 13.84
N ILE A 17 -5.33 2.00 12.71
CA ILE A 17 -5.10 2.69 11.44
C ILE A 17 -6.45 2.83 10.75
N PHE A 18 -7.11 3.96 10.94
CA PHE A 18 -8.37 4.30 10.26
C PHE A 18 -8.10 5.05 8.95
N GLY A 19 -9.00 4.88 7.97
CA GLY A 19 -9.12 5.80 6.85
C GLY A 19 -9.71 7.13 7.35
N GLN A 20 -8.85 8.05 7.78
CA GLN A 20 -9.27 9.31 8.39
C GLN A 20 -9.74 10.29 7.30
N SER A 21 -11.06 10.42 7.14
CA SER A 21 -11.70 11.45 6.32
C SER A 21 -11.58 12.83 7.01
N ASP A 22 -11.37 13.86 6.20
CA ASP A 22 -11.52 15.25 6.64
C ASP A 22 -12.92 15.75 6.24
N SER A 23 -13.37 16.87 6.80
CA SER A 23 -14.49 17.61 6.19
C SER A 23 -14.18 17.93 4.73
N PRO A 24 -15.19 18.10 3.85
CA PRO A 24 -14.96 18.74 2.57
C PRO A 24 -14.60 20.23 2.76
N TYR A 25 -13.65 20.76 1.98
CA TYR A 25 -13.19 22.15 2.03
C TYR A 25 -12.69 22.67 0.68
N PHE A 26 -12.59 23.98 0.50
CA PHE A 26 -11.93 24.56 -0.68
C PHE A 26 -10.43 24.81 -0.41
N LEU A 27 -9.57 24.08 -1.13
CA LEU A 27 -8.24 24.58 -1.49
C LEU A 27 -8.35 25.73 -2.48
N VAL A 28 -7.47 26.69 -2.31
CA VAL A 28 -7.33 27.89 -3.14
C VAL A 28 -5.85 28.36 -2.97
N ASP A 29 -5.29 29.36 -3.69
CA ASP A 29 -3.81 29.53 -3.79
C ASP A 29 -3.20 30.97 -3.78
N GLY A 30 -3.27 31.70 -2.65
CA GLY A 30 -2.82 33.12 -2.55
C GLY A 30 -3.28 33.84 -1.27
N SER A 31 -2.90 35.10 -1.00
CA SER A 31 -3.02 35.70 0.36
C SER A 31 -4.11 36.77 0.60
N GLU A 32 -4.92 37.15 -0.39
CA GLU A 32 -5.81 38.35 -0.30
C GLU A 32 -7.32 38.09 -0.39
N ALA A 33 -7.79 36.84 -0.49
CA ALA A 33 -9.22 36.55 -0.57
C ALA A 33 -9.82 36.11 0.76
N ALA A 34 -11.04 36.56 1.01
CA ALA A 34 -11.88 36.09 2.10
C ALA A 34 -13.03 35.26 1.52
N PHE A 35 -12.83 33.95 1.40
CA PHE A 35 -13.84 32.98 0.93
C PHE A 35 -14.27 32.01 2.05
N PRO A 36 -14.75 32.49 3.22
CA PRO A 36 -15.01 31.62 4.36
C PRO A 36 -16.20 30.68 4.12
N LEU A 37 -16.12 29.47 4.71
CA LEU A 37 -17.27 28.61 4.98
C LEU A 37 -18.18 29.31 6.01
N GLU A 38 -19.47 29.43 5.69
CA GLU A 38 -20.46 30.08 6.56
C GLU A 38 -21.37 29.06 7.26
N SER A 39 -21.75 28.00 6.55
CA SER A 39 -22.57 26.92 7.09
C SER A 39 -22.39 25.60 6.35
N THR A 40 -22.54 24.51 7.10
CA THR A 40 -22.58 23.12 6.64
C THR A 40 -23.90 22.49 7.11
N THR A 41 -24.68 21.93 6.19
CA THR A 41 -25.87 21.14 6.49
C THR A 41 -25.65 19.72 5.99
N ALA A 42 -25.79 18.74 6.87
CA ALA A 42 -25.74 17.32 6.53
C ALA A 42 -27.13 16.69 6.70
N ASP A 43 -27.57 15.99 5.66
CA ASP A 43 -28.78 15.18 5.60
C ASP A 43 -28.36 13.74 5.30
N VAL A 44 -28.83 12.77 6.09
CA VAL A 44 -28.26 11.41 6.10
C VAL A 44 -29.35 10.35 6.19
N ASP A 45 -29.54 9.54 5.14
CA ASP A 45 -30.37 8.34 5.17
C ASP A 45 -29.48 7.10 5.36
N ILE A 46 -29.63 6.36 6.45
CA ILE A 46 -28.94 5.08 6.67
C ILE A 46 -29.90 3.91 6.45
N ALA A 47 -29.69 3.17 5.37
CA ALA A 47 -30.41 1.94 5.03
C ALA A 47 -29.63 0.72 5.55
N GLY A 48 -29.84 0.37 6.83
CA GLY A 48 -29.23 -0.77 7.52
C GLY A 48 -27.72 -0.63 7.74
N VAL A 49 -26.95 -0.80 6.67
CA VAL A 49 -25.47 -0.81 6.66
C VAL A 49 -24.86 0.15 5.65
N ILE A 50 -25.66 0.88 4.87
CA ILE A 50 -25.15 1.92 3.94
C ILE A 50 -25.78 3.27 4.27
N ALA A 51 -24.93 4.28 4.44
CA ALA A 51 -25.34 5.67 4.55
C ALA A 51 -25.42 6.32 3.16
N ASN A 52 -26.42 7.17 2.94
CA ASN A 52 -26.52 8.13 1.86
C ASN A 52 -26.49 9.53 2.48
N VAL A 53 -25.47 10.32 2.16
CA VAL A 53 -25.20 11.63 2.73
C VAL A 53 -25.36 12.70 1.66
N THR A 54 -26.27 13.64 1.88
CA THR A 54 -26.30 14.92 1.16
C THR A 54 -25.71 15.98 2.07
N VAL A 55 -24.58 16.56 1.68
CA VAL A 55 -23.98 17.72 2.36
C VAL A 55 -24.15 18.98 1.50
N GLU A 56 -24.77 20.03 2.05
CA GLU A 56 -24.69 21.39 1.51
C GLU A 56 -23.69 22.22 2.33
N GLN A 57 -22.75 22.88 1.65
CA GLN A 57 -21.83 23.85 2.24
C GLN A 57 -21.92 25.20 1.53
N VAL A 58 -21.93 26.28 2.32
CA VAL A 58 -22.13 27.66 1.86
C VAL A 58 -20.86 28.48 2.09
N TYR A 59 -20.35 29.10 1.02
CA TYR A 59 -19.16 29.96 1.02
C TYR A 59 -19.51 31.29 0.33
N THR A 60 -18.85 32.41 0.68
CA THR A 60 -19.08 33.70 0.01
C THR A 60 -17.76 34.39 -0.33
N ASN A 61 -17.58 34.85 -1.57
CA ASN A 61 -16.40 35.63 -1.95
C ASN A 61 -16.50 37.08 -1.45
N ARG A 62 -15.91 37.33 -0.28
CA ARG A 62 -15.80 38.65 0.34
C ARG A 62 -14.52 39.39 -0.08
N GLY A 63 -13.76 38.83 -1.04
CA GLY A 63 -12.61 39.49 -1.68
C GLY A 63 -13.03 40.44 -2.81
N SER A 64 -12.04 41.14 -3.39
CA SER A 64 -12.22 42.12 -4.46
C SER A 64 -11.94 41.60 -5.87
N GLN A 65 -11.48 40.35 -6.01
CA GLN A 65 -11.13 39.71 -7.29
C GLN A 65 -11.99 38.47 -7.58
N ALA A 66 -12.07 38.11 -8.87
CA ALA A 66 -12.67 36.86 -9.30
C ALA A 66 -11.68 35.69 -9.15
N ILE A 67 -12.15 34.54 -8.67
CA ILE A 67 -11.30 33.42 -8.27
C ILE A 67 -11.62 32.09 -8.97
N GLU A 68 -10.57 31.26 -9.13
CA GLU A 68 -10.67 29.81 -9.31
C GLU A 68 -10.48 29.15 -7.94
N ALA A 69 -11.31 28.15 -7.62
CA ALA A 69 -11.27 27.45 -6.35
C ALA A 69 -11.32 25.92 -6.55
N THR A 70 -10.66 25.18 -5.68
CA THR A 70 -10.52 23.72 -5.74
C THR A 70 -11.15 23.09 -4.50
N TYR A 71 -12.39 22.65 -4.61
CA TYR A 71 -13.05 21.88 -3.55
C TYR A 71 -12.42 20.49 -3.46
N VAL A 72 -12.07 20.05 -2.25
CA VAL A 72 -11.48 18.76 -1.95
C VAL A 72 -12.38 18.06 -0.95
N PHE A 73 -12.70 16.80 -1.22
CA PHE A 73 -13.44 15.90 -0.34
C PHE A 73 -12.59 14.65 -0.07
N PRO A 74 -11.85 14.61 1.06
CA PRO A 74 -11.20 13.41 1.56
C PRO A 74 -12.25 12.52 2.25
N ALA A 75 -12.43 11.31 1.77
CA ALA A 75 -13.50 10.41 2.18
C ALA A 75 -12.96 9.04 2.62
N SER A 76 -13.84 8.17 3.10
CA SER A 76 -13.53 6.75 3.30
C SER A 76 -13.21 6.04 1.98
N THR A 77 -12.45 4.94 2.02
CA THR A 77 -12.28 4.06 0.84
C THR A 77 -13.58 3.40 0.41
N GLU A 78 -14.60 3.38 1.29
CA GLU A 78 -15.92 2.84 1.00
C GLU A 78 -16.92 3.91 0.51
N ALA A 79 -16.47 5.16 0.37
CA ALA A 79 -17.31 6.26 -0.11
C ALA A 79 -17.42 6.32 -1.65
N ALA A 80 -18.62 6.62 -2.15
CA ALA A 80 -18.95 6.80 -3.57
C ALA A 80 -19.67 8.13 -3.80
N VAL A 81 -19.14 9.03 -4.64
CA VAL A 81 -19.89 10.24 -5.03
C VAL A 81 -20.86 9.89 -6.17
N HIS A 82 -22.14 10.21 -5.98
CA HIS A 82 -23.23 9.91 -6.92
C HIS A 82 -24.06 11.14 -7.33
N GLY A 83 -23.79 12.32 -6.74
CA GLY A 83 -24.46 13.56 -7.13
C GLY A 83 -23.65 14.80 -6.75
N MET A 84 -23.75 15.83 -7.58
CA MET A 84 -23.08 17.11 -7.35
C MET A 84 -23.86 18.27 -7.98
N GLU A 85 -24.37 19.17 -7.14
CA GLU A 85 -24.91 20.46 -7.56
C GLU A 85 -24.02 21.60 -7.07
N MET A 86 -23.93 22.66 -7.87
CA MET A 86 -23.36 23.93 -7.43
C MET A 86 -24.33 25.07 -7.72
N TYR A 87 -24.45 26.02 -6.80
CA TYR A 87 -25.19 27.26 -7.01
C TYR A 87 -24.23 28.44 -6.87
N ILE A 88 -24.21 29.36 -7.83
CA ILE A 88 -23.40 30.59 -7.77
C ILE A 88 -24.34 31.79 -7.89
N GLY A 89 -24.65 32.40 -6.74
CA GLY A 89 -25.85 33.22 -6.58
C GLY A 89 -27.11 32.39 -6.82
N ASP A 90 -28.01 32.91 -7.66
CA ASP A 90 -29.29 32.26 -7.99
C ASP A 90 -29.18 31.17 -9.08
N ARG A 91 -28.00 30.99 -9.70
CA ARG A 91 -27.82 30.10 -10.86
C ARG A 91 -27.43 28.69 -10.40
N ARG A 92 -28.31 27.70 -10.60
CA ARG A 92 -27.99 26.27 -10.45
C ARG A 92 -27.12 25.80 -11.63
N ILE A 93 -26.03 25.13 -11.29
CA ILE A 93 -25.04 24.51 -12.16
C ILE A 93 -25.01 23.03 -11.76
N GLU A 94 -25.67 22.20 -12.56
CA GLU A 94 -25.93 20.78 -12.29
C GLU A 94 -24.81 19.91 -12.90
N GLY A 95 -24.23 19.03 -12.08
CA GLY A 95 -23.17 18.11 -12.51
C GLY A 95 -23.75 16.94 -13.29
N VAL A 96 -23.35 16.81 -14.55
CA VAL A 96 -23.68 15.66 -15.40
C VAL A 96 -22.50 14.70 -15.39
N VAL A 97 -22.74 13.42 -15.11
CA VAL A 97 -21.72 12.38 -15.27
C VAL A 97 -21.40 12.17 -16.76
N MET A 98 -20.12 12.09 -17.10
CA MET A 98 -19.66 11.80 -18.46
C MET A 98 -18.43 10.87 -18.41
N ARG A 99 -18.08 10.24 -19.54
CA ARG A 99 -16.76 9.62 -19.70
C ARG A 99 -15.67 10.65 -19.41
N LYS A 100 -14.66 10.29 -18.60
CA LYS A 100 -13.66 11.18 -18.00
C LYS A 100 -12.97 12.14 -18.99
N ALA A 101 -12.59 11.64 -20.17
CA ALA A 101 -11.99 12.47 -21.23
C ALA A 101 -12.96 13.53 -21.79
N GLY A 102 -14.24 13.19 -21.93
CA GLY A 102 -15.29 14.11 -22.37
C GLY A 102 -15.59 15.19 -21.33
N ALA A 103 -15.74 14.79 -20.06
CA ALA A 103 -15.93 15.71 -18.93
C ALA A 103 -14.84 16.80 -18.91
N LYS A 104 -13.57 16.38 -19.03
CA LYS A 104 -12.41 17.27 -19.03
C LYS A 104 -12.36 18.22 -20.23
N ALA A 105 -12.67 17.72 -21.43
CA ALA A 105 -12.73 18.55 -22.65
C ALA A 105 -13.83 19.62 -22.57
N THR A 106 -15.01 19.24 -22.04
CA THR A 106 -16.14 20.15 -21.81
C THR A 106 -15.79 21.24 -20.79
N TYR A 107 -15.13 20.88 -19.69
CA TYR A 107 -14.70 21.84 -18.66
C TYR A 107 -13.69 22.87 -19.18
N GLU A 108 -12.58 22.44 -19.79
CA GLU A 108 -11.53 23.37 -20.22
C GLU A 108 -12.02 24.28 -21.37
N THR A 109 -12.96 23.81 -22.19
CA THR A 109 -13.64 24.64 -23.21
C THR A 109 -14.52 25.71 -22.54
N ALA A 110 -15.37 25.31 -21.60
CA ALA A 110 -16.22 26.26 -20.86
C ALA A 110 -15.41 27.29 -20.06
N LYS A 111 -14.27 26.87 -19.49
CA LYS A 111 -13.32 27.75 -18.80
C LYS A 111 -12.75 28.81 -19.75
N ALA A 112 -12.30 28.41 -20.94
CA ALA A 112 -11.78 29.33 -21.95
C ALA A 112 -12.84 30.33 -22.47
N GLU A 113 -14.10 29.90 -22.55
CA GLU A 113 -15.25 30.73 -22.93
C GLU A 113 -15.74 31.69 -21.82
N GLY A 114 -15.10 31.71 -20.64
CA GLY A 114 -15.49 32.58 -19.52
C GLY A 114 -16.82 32.18 -18.85
N LYS A 115 -17.29 30.94 -19.07
CA LYS A 115 -18.46 30.39 -18.39
C LYS A 115 -18.10 29.97 -16.96
N ARG A 116 -19.07 30.02 -16.05
CA ARG A 116 -18.97 29.33 -14.77
C ARG A 116 -19.00 27.83 -15.04
N SER A 117 -18.02 27.10 -14.53
CA SER A 117 -17.91 25.65 -14.77
C SER A 117 -17.24 24.95 -13.59
N SER A 118 -17.59 23.68 -13.41
CA SER A 118 -16.91 22.78 -12.49
C SER A 118 -16.60 21.43 -13.12
N LEU A 119 -15.52 20.80 -12.64
CA LEU A 119 -15.07 19.46 -13.02
C LEU A 119 -14.64 18.74 -11.76
N LEU A 120 -15.31 17.63 -11.46
CA LEU A 120 -15.06 16.78 -10.30
C LEU A 120 -14.49 15.42 -10.77
N GLU A 121 -13.24 15.17 -10.38
CA GLU A 121 -12.50 13.94 -10.67
C GLU A 121 -12.09 13.25 -9.35
N GLN A 122 -12.05 11.91 -9.36
CA GLN A 122 -11.33 11.14 -8.34
C GLN A 122 -9.82 11.22 -8.61
N HIS A 123 -9.04 11.65 -7.62
CA HIS A 123 -7.58 11.86 -7.72
C HIS A 123 -6.79 10.78 -6.94
N ARG A 124 -7.31 10.31 -5.81
CA ARG A 124 -6.87 9.11 -5.08
C ARG A 124 -8.11 8.30 -4.72
N PRO A 125 -8.02 6.99 -4.37
CA PRO A 125 -9.19 6.18 -4.01
C PRO A 125 -10.10 6.85 -2.96
N ASN A 126 -9.47 7.56 -2.02
CA ASN A 126 -10.08 8.26 -0.89
C ASN A 126 -10.08 9.81 -1.02
N VAL A 127 -9.72 10.39 -2.18
CA VAL A 127 -9.68 11.86 -2.36
C VAL A 127 -10.32 12.26 -3.69
N PHE A 128 -11.42 12.99 -3.57
CA PHE A 128 -12.15 13.59 -4.67
C PHE A 128 -11.86 15.09 -4.77
N GLN A 129 -11.75 15.63 -5.97
CA GLN A 129 -11.36 17.02 -6.21
C GLN A 129 -12.24 17.64 -7.29
N MET A 130 -12.97 18.70 -6.93
CA MET A 130 -13.71 19.55 -7.88
C MET A 130 -12.96 20.88 -8.09
N ARG A 131 -12.59 21.17 -9.33
CA ARG A 131 -12.15 22.51 -9.75
C ARG A 131 -13.37 23.35 -10.13
N VAL A 132 -13.39 24.63 -9.74
CA VAL A 132 -14.47 25.59 -9.98
C VAL A 132 -13.89 26.89 -10.53
N ALA A 133 -14.34 27.31 -11.72
CA ALA A 133 -13.87 28.53 -12.37
C ALA A 133 -14.91 29.68 -12.32
N ASN A 134 -14.40 30.91 -12.30
CA ASN A 134 -15.17 32.16 -12.46
C ASN A 134 -16.17 32.48 -11.34
N ILE A 135 -15.73 32.35 -10.07
CA ILE A 135 -16.44 32.89 -8.89
C ILE A 135 -16.10 34.38 -8.77
N LEU A 136 -17.08 35.29 -8.86
CA LEU A 136 -16.89 36.74 -8.86
C LEU A 136 -16.85 37.33 -7.43
N PRO A 137 -16.40 38.58 -7.24
CA PRO A 137 -16.58 39.31 -5.98
C PRO A 137 -18.06 39.39 -5.59
N GLY A 138 -18.38 39.04 -4.34
CA GLY A 138 -19.75 39.01 -3.82
C GLY A 138 -20.56 37.76 -4.16
N ASP A 139 -20.06 36.82 -4.98
CA ASP A 139 -20.77 35.56 -5.23
C ASP A 139 -20.83 34.71 -3.95
N THR A 140 -22.04 34.30 -3.56
CA THR A 140 -22.26 33.17 -2.66
C THR A 140 -22.28 31.88 -3.48
N VAL A 141 -21.42 30.94 -3.07
CA VAL A 141 -21.29 29.59 -3.59
C VAL A 141 -21.96 28.62 -2.63
N ARG A 142 -22.95 27.86 -3.11
CA ARG A 142 -23.46 26.68 -2.39
C ARG A 142 -23.03 25.43 -3.13
N VAL A 143 -22.31 24.55 -2.46
CA VAL A 143 -21.91 23.24 -2.98
C VAL A 143 -22.78 22.20 -2.32
N ARG A 144 -23.50 21.40 -3.10
CA ARG A 144 -24.31 20.28 -2.61
C ARG A 144 -23.77 18.98 -3.18
N LEU A 145 -23.02 18.26 -2.36
CA LEU A 145 -22.40 16.99 -2.69
C LEU A 145 -23.27 15.84 -2.15
N GLN A 146 -23.42 14.78 -2.94
CA GLN A 146 -24.14 13.57 -2.55
C GLN A 146 -23.23 12.35 -2.69
N TYR A 147 -23.08 11.61 -1.59
CA TYR A 147 -22.24 10.42 -1.55
C TYR A 147 -22.88 9.30 -0.72
N THR A 148 -22.55 8.05 -1.02
CA THR A 148 -22.87 6.90 -0.16
C THR A 148 -21.63 6.33 0.49
N GLU A 149 -21.76 5.71 1.67
CA GLU A 149 -20.67 5.02 2.38
C GLU A 149 -21.16 3.72 3.03
N LEU A 150 -20.45 2.61 2.78
CA LEU A 150 -20.72 1.32 3.42
C LEU A 150 -20.14 1.32 4.85
N LEU A 151 -20.99 1.04 5.82
CA LEU A 151 -20.67 0.98 7.24
C LEU A 151 -20.31 -0.46 7.62
N VAL A 152 -19.03 -0.78 7.63
CA VAL A 152 -18.52 -2.10 8.05
C VAL A 152 -18.45 -2.13 9.59
N PRO A 153 -19.07 -3.12 10.27
CA PRO A 153 -19.08 -3.18 11.72
C PRO A 153 -17.73 -3.67 12.28
N ALA A 154 -17.43 -3.25 13.51
CA ALA A 154 -16.30 -3.77 14.30
C ALA A 154 -16.80 -4.18 15.68
N GLY A 155 -16.53 -5.42 16.11
CA GLY A 155 -17.09 -5.97 17.36
C GLY A 155 -18.62 -5.97 17.40
N GLY A 156 -19.29 -6.09 16.25
CA GLY A 156 -20.75 -5.98 16.10
C GLY A 156 -21.31 -4.55 16.06
N THR A 157 -20.50 -3.53 16.34
CA THR A 157 -20.93 -2.12 16.33
C THR A 157 -20.70 -1.48 14.96
N TYR A 158 -21.76 -0.92 14.38
CA TYR A 158 -21.73 -0.04 13.22
C TYR A 158 -21.38 1.38 13.66
N ARG A 159 -20.51 2.06 12.90
CA ARG A 159 -20.10 3.44 13.18
C ARG A 159 -20.21 4.29 11.92
N PHE A 160 -21.05 5.32 11.95
CA PHE A 160 -21.06 6.39 10.96
C PHE A 160 -20.27 7.59 11.50
N VAL A 161 -19.40 8.17 10.66
CA VAL A 161 -18.59 9.34 11.01
C VAL A 161 -18.80 10.42 9.95
N TYR A 162 -19.34 11.56 10.37
CA TYR A 162 -19.41 12.76 9.54
C TYR A 162 -18.42 13.80 10.07
N PRO A 163 -17.29 14.05 9.39
CA PRO A 163 -16.32 15.03 9.84
C PRO A 163 -16.85 16.46 9.70
N THR A 164 -16.60 17.30 10.71
CA THR A 164 -17.07 18.71 10.74
C THR A 164 -15.94 19.75 10.79
N VAL A 165 -14.73 19.30 11.12
CA VAL A 165 -13.50 20.09 11.11
C VAL A 165 -12.45 19.46 10.20
N VAL A 166 -11.31 20.13 10.07
CA VAL A 166 -10.09 19.59 9.48
C VAL A 166 -8.97 19.81 10.49
N GLY A 167 -8.20 18.77 10.78
CA GLY A 167 -7.11 18.87 11.75
C GLY A 167 -5.86 19.53 11.15
N PRO A 168 -5.14 20.40 11.90
CA PRO A 168 -3.82 20.85 11.48
C PRO A 168 -2.88 19.64 11.42
N ARG A 169 -2.51 19.24 10.20
CA ARG A 169 -1.56 18.15 9.96
C ARG A 169 -0.15 18.62 10.30
N PHE A 170 0.53 17.90 11.18
CA PHE A 170 1.96 18.11 11.41
C PHE A 170 2.75 17.57 10.22
N THR A 171 3.27 18.46 9.39
CA THR A 171 4.27 18.13 8.37
C THR A 171 5.62 17.88 9.03
N GLY A 172 6.26 16.77 8.68
CA GLY A 172 7.69 16.57 8.93
C GLY A 172 8.55 17.51 8.06
N GLU A 173 9.86 17.28 8.01
CA GLU A 173 10.83 18.18 7.35
C GLU A 173 10.65 18.30 5.81
N ASP A 174 9.79 17.48 5.20
CA ASP A 174 9.44 17.49 3.77
C ASP A 174 8.31 18.49 3.40
N GLU A 175 8.47 19.78 3.71
CA GLU A 175 7.48 20.84 3.36
C GLU A 175 7.27 21.08 1.84
N LYS A 176 7.95 20.34 0.94
CA LYS A 176 8.09 20.69 -0.48
C LYS A 176 7.71 19.57 -1.46
N GLY A 177 6.53 19.00 -1.24
CA GLY A 177 5.93 18.01 -2.15
C GLY A 177 4.43 18.23 -2.40
N GLU A 178 3.62 18.35 -1.35
CA GLU A 178 2.14 18.32 -1.48
C GLU A 178 1.45 19.62 -1.07
N GLY A 179 0.77 20.27 -2.03
CA GLY A 179 -0.10 21.44 -1.78
C GLY A 179 -1.31 21.16 -0.87
N PHE A 180 -1.51 19.91 -0.48
CA PHE A 180 -2.53 19.43 0.46
C PHE A 180 -2.23 19.82 1.93
N ALA A 181 -0.96 20.07 2.26
CA ALA A 181 -0.50 20.11 3.66
C ALA A 181 -0.42 21.53 4.27
N GLY A 182 -0.38 22.59 3.46
CA GLY A 182 -0.16 23.98 3.90
C GLY A 182 -1.42 24.83 4.01
N GLN A 183 -2.42 24.40 4.80
CA GLN A 183 -3.64 25.17 5.01
C GLN A 183 -3.48 26.19 6.16
N PRO A 184 -3.82 27.49 5.95
CA PRO A 184 -3.79 28.47 7.02
C PRO A 184 -4.97 28.26 7.99
N TYR A 185 -4.74 28.45 9.28
CA TYR A 185 -5.78 28.34 10.31
C TYR A 185 -6.03 29.69 10.97
N SER A 186 -7.29 30.06 11.20
CA SER A 186 -7.63 31.28 11.93
C SER A 186 -7.72 31.00 13.43
N ALA A 187 -6.88 31.66 14.22
CA ALA A 187 -6.87 31.58 15.68
C ALA A 187 -8.14 32.19 16.35
N SER A 188 -9.03 32.83 15.58
CA SER A 188 -10.27 33.43 16.06
C SER A 188 -11.42 33.31 15.05
N GLY A 189 -11.51 32.18 14.34
CA GLY A 189 -12.66 31.87 13.50
C GLY A 189 -13.96 31.78 14.30
N THR A 190 -14.99 32.51 13.89
CA THR A 190 -16.37 32.27 14.37
C THR A 190 -16.75 30.83 14.04
N PRO A 191 -17.33 30.04 14.97
CA PRO A 191 -17.81 28.70 14.66
C PRO A 191 -18.75 28.71 13.46
N THR A 192 -18.46 27.86 12.49
CA THR A 192 -19.35 27.64 11.33
C THR A 192 -20.68 27.08 11.82
N ARG A 193 -21.80 27.50 11.21
CA ARG A 193 -23.09 26.90 11.55
C ARG A 193 -23.11 25.47 11.03
N PHE A 194 -23.23 24.48 11.90
CA PHE A 194 -23.38 23.09 11.52
C PHE A 194 -24.74 22.57 11.99
N SER A 195 -25.44 21.88 11.10
CA SER A 195 -26.69 21.17 11.41
C SER A 195 -26.66 19.80 10.73
N LEU A 196 -26.99 18.76 11.49
CA LEU A 196 -27.13 17.40 11.00
C LEU A 196 -28.51 16.86 11.40
N GLN A 197 -29.20 16.29 10.42
CA GLN A 197 -30.34 15.41 10.60
C GLN A 197 -30.02 14.05 9.98
N LEU A 198 -30.56 12.98 10.55
CA LEU A 198 -30.26 11.62 10.12
C LEU A 198 -31.48 10.72 10.30
N HIS A 199 -31.87 10.01 9.26
CA HIS A 199 -32.83 8.92 9.34
C HIS A 199 -32.08 7.58 9.36
N LEU A 200 -32.40 6.70 10.30
CA LEU A 200 -31.85 5.34 10.39
C LEU A 200 -32.98 4.33 10.20
N ALA A 201 -33.02 3.69 9.04
CA ALA A 201 -33.88 2.56 8.72
C ALA A 201 -33.09 1.26 8.86
N ALA A 202 -33.16 0.63 10.04
CA ALA A 202 -32.34 -0.52 10.39
C ALA A 202 -32.81 -1.86 9.77
N GLY A 203 -34.08 -1.95 9.35
CA GLY A 203 -34.68 -3.17 8.77
C GLY A 203 -34.96 -4.31 9.77
N MET A 204 -34.34 -4.25 10.95
CA MET A 204 -34.55 -5.13 12.11
C MET A 204 -34.36 -4.32 13.41
N PRO A 205 -34.58 -4.90 14.61
CA PRO A 205 -34.44 -4.16 15.86
C PRO A 205 -33.07 -3.52 16.05
N ILE A 206 -33.05 -2.35 16.69
CA ILE A 206 -31.84 -1.61 17.07
C ILE A 206 -31.57 -1.92 18.54
N ALA A 207 -30.45 -2.58 18.83
CA ALA A 207 -30.09 -3.02 20.18
C ALA A 207 -29.42 -1.91 21.01
N SER A 208 -28.63 -1.06 20.36
CA SER A 208 -28.03 0.14 20.95
C SER A 208 -27.89 1.24 19.89
N LEU A 209 -27.94 2.50 20.31
CA LEU A 209 -27.85 3.68 19.45
C LEU A 209 -27.43 4.90 20.28
N GLU A 210 -26.21 5.40 20.07
CA GLU A 210 -25.69 6.58 20.77
C GLU A 210 -24.71 7.41 19.93
N SER A 211 -24.40 8.62 20.39
CA SER A 211 -23.34 9.45 19.82
C SER A 211 -22.34 9.83 20.91
N PRO A 212 -21.10 9.29 20.89
CA PRO A 212 -20.08 9.61 21.89
C PRO A 212 -19.51 11.03 21.74
N THR A 213 -19.88 11.76 20.69
CA THR A 213 -19.35 13.10 20.37
C THR A 213 -20.37 14.22 20.58
N HIS A 214 -21.66 13.95 20.39
CA HIS A 214 -22.72 14.96 20.37
C HIS A 214 -24.00 14.49 21.08
N PRO A 215 -24.59 15.32 21.97
CA PRO A 215 -25.98 15.16 22.37
C PRO A 215 -26.94 15.13 21.16
N ILE A 216 -27.73 14.07 21.08
CA ILE A 216 -28.71 13.82 20.01
C ILE A 216 -30.12 13.68 20.56
N LEU A 217 -31.10 14.20 19.82
CA LEU A 217 -32.53 14.00 20.07
C LEU A 217 -33.05 12.92 19.13
N ILE A 218 -33.34 11.75 19.69
CA ILE A 218 -33.86 10.56 18.99
C ILE A 218 -35.39 10.64 18.94
N THR A 219 -35.99 10.38 17.78
CA THR A 219 -37.46 10.37 17.55
C THR A 219 -37.84 9.10 16.80
N PRO A 220 -38.60 8.16 17.39
CA PRO A 220 -39.00 6.93 16.70
C PRO A 220 -39.82 7.22 15.44
N ALA A 221 -39.41 6.66 14.31
CA ALA A 221 -40.05 6.80 13.00
C ALA A 221 -40.82 5.52 12.61
N GLY A 222 -40.40 4.36 13.11
CA GLY A 222 -41.06 3.06 12.91
C GLY A 222 -40.57 2.01 13.92
N PRO A 223 -40.97 0.74 13.77
CA PRO A 223 -40.55 -0.33 14.69
C PRO A 223 -39.05 -0.62 14.61
N ASN A 224 -38.47 -0.45 13.42
CA ASN A 224 -37.05 -0.66 13.10
C ASN A 224 -36.44 0.62 12.48
N ALA A 225 -36.99 1.80 12.79
CA ALA A 225 -36.58 3.06 12.17
C ALA A 225 -36.68 4.26 13.13
N THR A 226 -35.75 5.21 13.02
CA THR A 226 -35.71 6.40 13.90
C THR A 226 -35.05 7.59 13.24
N ASP A 227 -35.57 8.78 13.52
CA ASP A 227 -34.96 10.06 13.17
C ASP A 227 -34.05 10.54 14.31
N LEU A 228 -32.94 11.19 13.95
CA LEU A 228 -32.00 11.82 14.85
C LEU A 228 -31.75 13.26 14.40
N ARG A 229 -31.59 14.15 15.37
CA ARG A 229 -31.10 15.53 15.16
C ARG A 229 -30.17 15.93 16.30
N LEU A 230 -29.22 16.82 16.02
CA LEU A 230 -28.38 17.41 17.07
C LEU A 230 -29.24 18.18 18.09
N ASP A 231 -28.84 18.20 19.36
CA ASP A 231 -29.49 19.03 20.38
C ASP A 231 -29.42 20.54 20.02
N PRO A 232 -30.56 21.26 19.90
CA PRO A 232 -30.56 22.69 19.58
C PRO A 232 -29.84 23.59 20.59
N GLY A 233 -29.53 23.12 21.79
CA GLY A 233 -28.72 23.81 22.78
C GLY A 233 -27.20 23.78 22.52
N LEU A 234 -26.74 23.03 21.51
CA LEU A 234 -25.31 22.88 21.22
C LEU A 234 -24.65 24.20 20.77
N THR A 235 -23.66 24.63 21.56
CA THR A 235 -22.78 25.74 21.18
C THR A 235 -21.64 25.22 20.31
N ALA A 236 -21.51 25.78 19.10
CA ALA A 236 -20.46 25.43 18.13
C ALA A 236 -20.39 23.93 17.75
N PRO A 237 -21.49 23.28 17.30
CA PRO A 237 -21.48 21.85 16.98
C PRO A 237 -20.46 21.47 15.89
N GLY A 238 -20.14 22.36 14.95
CA GLY A 238 -19.10 22.15 13.93
C GLY A 238 -17.66 22.30 14.45
N ASN A 239 -17.34 21.83 15.67
CA ASN A 239 -16.00 21.93 16.27
C ASN A 239 -15.28 20.59 16.48
N ARG A 240 -15.95 19.48 16.17
CA ARG A 240 -15.47 18.09 16.27
C ARG A 240 -16.29 17.22 15.33
N ASP A 241 -15.75 16.08 14.94
CA ASP A 241 -16.45 15.18 14.03
C ASP A 241 -17.68 14.57 14.72
N PHE A 242 -18.78 14.44 13.97
CA PHE A 242 -19.97 13.74 14.43
C PHE A 242 -19.76 12.24 14.26
N VAL A 243 -20.05 11.48 15.31
CA VAL A 243 -19.94 10.02 15.34
C VAL A 243 -21.27 9.47 15.86
N LEU A 244 -21.85 8.54 15.13
CA LEU A 244 -22.99 7.73 15.56
C LEU A 244 -22.55 6.27 15.65
N GLU A 245 -22.84 5.62 16.78
CA GLU A 245 -22.59 4.20 16.99
C GLU A 245 -23.90 3.47 17.25
N TYR A 246 -24.11 2.33 16.58
CA TYR A 246 -25.33 1.53 16.71
C TYR A 246 -25.08 0.03 16.51
N GLN A 247 -25.96 -0.79 17.09
CA GLN A 247 -25.93 -2.25 16.94
C GLN A 247 -27.30 -2.76 16.49
N LEU A 248 -27.29 -3.77 15.62
CA LEU A 248 -28.49 -4.34 15.00
C LEU A 248 -28.75 -5.77 15.50
N GLY A 249 -30.02 -6.14 15.64
CA GLY A 249 -30.44 -7.46 16.10
C GLY A 249 -30.88 -7.47 17.56
N GLY A 250 -30.55 -8.53 18.29
CA GLY A 250 -31.01 -8.75 19.66
C GLY A 250 -30.63 -10.15 20.17
N ALA A 251 -31.49 -10.77 20.98
CA ALA A 251 -31.27 -12.14 21.47
C ALA A 251 -31.47 -13.17 20.35
N GLY A 252 -30.39 -13.78 19.89
CA GLY A 252 -30.38 -14.75 18.78
C GLY A 252 -30.15 -14.10 17.40
N ILE A 253 -29.96 -14.93 16.38
CA ILE A 253 -29.72 -14.49 15.00
C ILE A 253 -30.98 -13.81 14.45
N HIS A 254 -30.85 -12.52 14.12
CA HIS A 254 -31.95 -11.72 13.57
C HIS A 254 -31.80 -11.54 12.07
N THR A 255 -32.92 -11.43 11.34
CA THR A 255 -32.93 -11.19 9.90
C THR A 255 -33.82 -10.01 9.53
N GLY A 256 -33.45 -9.28 8.47
CA GLY A 256 -34.16 -8.10 8.01
C GLY A 256 -34.07 -7.93 6.49
N LEU A 257 -35.04 -7.23 5.91
CA LEU A 257 -35.10 -6.92 4.48
C LEU A 257 -35.44 -5.45 4.30
N LEU A 258 -34.59 -4.73 3.56
CA LEU A 258 -34.84 -3.38 3.07
C LEU A 258 -35.09 -3.42 1.56
N LEU A 259 -35.99 -2.57 1.08
CA LEU A 259 -36.48 -2.56 -0.29
C LEU A 259 -36.50 -1.13 -0.84
N TYR A 260 -36.10 -0.98 -2.10
CA TYR A 260 -36.17 0.25 -2.88
C TYR A 260 -36.80 -0.06 -4.25
N GLU A 261 -37.77 0.74 -4.69
CA GLU A 261 -38.33 0.69 -6.04
C GLU A 261 -37.82 1.93 -6.80
N GLY A 262 -36.99 1.72 -7.83
CA GLY A 262 -36.41 2.78 -8.65
C GLY A 262 -37.24 3.05 -9.92
N GLU A 263 -36.76 3.95 -10.78
CA GLU A 263 -37.48 4.28 -12.03
C GLU A 263 -37.43 3.16 -13.08
N GLU A 264 -36.30 2.46 -13.20
CA GLU A 264 -36.11 1.34 -14.15
C GLU A 264 -36.00 -0.03 -13.46
N GLU A 265 -35.36 -0.09 -12.29
CA GLU A 265 -34.94 -1.32 -11.62
C GLU A 265 -35.23 -1.23 -10.10
N ASN A 266 -35.60 -2.34 -9.46
CA ASN A 266 -35.86 -2.41 -8.01
C ASN A 266 -34.72 -3.13 -7.28
N TYR A 267 -34.37 -2.66 -6.08
CA TYR A 267 -33.20 -3.10 -5.32
C TYR A 267 -33.59 -3.59 -3.91
N PHE A 268 -32.89 -4.59 -3.40
CA PHE A 268 -33.09 -5.08 -2.04
C PHE A 268 -31.77 -5.29 -1.30
N LEU A 269 -31.85 -5.23 0.03
CA LEU A 269 -30.80 -5.62 0.96
C LEU A 269 -31.41 -6.55 2.01
N TYR A 270 -31.00 -7.82 1.98
CA TYR A 270 -31.27 -8.79 3.03
C TYR A 270 -30.07 -8.89 3.97
N MET A 271 -30.33 -8.96 5.27
CA MET A 271 -29.31 -9.03 6.31
C MET A 271 -29.61 -10.16 7.29
N ALA A 272 -28.56 -10.83 7.78
CA ALA A 272 -28.61 -11.63 8.99
C ALA A 272 -27.53 -11.17 9.98
N GLN A 273 -27.94 -10.76 11.17
CA GLN A 273 -27.07 -10.23 12.22
C GLN A 273 -26.83 -11.29 13.31
N PRO A 274 -25.62 -11.32 13.91
CA PRO A 274 -25.36 -12.17 15.07
C PRO A 274 -26.18 -11.73 16.30
N PRO A 275 -26.26 -12.57 17.35
CA PRO A 275 -26.81 -12.16 18.64
C PRO A 275 -26.01 -10.98 19.22
N VAL A 276 -26.70 -9.97 19.74
CA VAL A 276 -26.06 -8.89 20.49
C VAL A 276 -25.91 -9.33 21.95
N ALA A 277 -24.70 -9.21 22.50
CA ALA A 277 -24.43 -9.55 23.90
C ALA A 277 -25.18 -8.59 24.83
N THR A 278 -26.19 -9.11 25.55
CA THR A 278 -26.98 -8.31 26.49
C THR A 278 -26.19 -8.01 27.76
N SER A 279 -26.12 -6.73 28.14
CA SER A 279 -25.54 -6.30 29.41
C SER A 279 -26.48 -6.59 30.59
N SER A 280 -26.53 -7.86 30.98
CA SER A 280 -27.23 -8.38 32.16
C SER A 280 -26.21 -9.04 33.09
N ASP A 281 -26.23 -8.70 34.38
CA ASP A 281 -25.21 -9.07 35.38
C ASP A 281 -25.23 -10.55 35.83
N ASP A 282 -25.45 -11.50 34.91
CA ASP A 282 -25.23 -12.92 35.18
C ASP A 282 -23.71 -13.22 35.18
N ASP A 283 -23.10 -12.99 36.34
CA ASP A 283 -21.72 -13.38 36.72
C ASP A 283 -21.55 -14.93 36.82
N SER A 284 -22.41 -15.68 36.12
CA SER A 284 -22.27 -17.12 35.90
C SER A 284 -21.11 -17.36 34.95
N SER A 285 -19.95 -17.67 35.53
CA SER A 285 -18.67 -17.88 34.86
C SER A 285 -18.59 -19.24 34.13
N ASP A 286 -19.68 -19.62 33.45
CA ASP A 286 -19.74 -20.76 32.54
C ASP A 286 -19.13 -20.35 31.19
N GLU A 287 -17.80 -20.22 31.17
CA GLU A 287 -17.02 -20.20 29.93
C GLU A 287 -17.27 -21.51 29.15
N ASP A 288 -17.51 -21.38 27.83
CA ASP A 288 -17.75 -22.47 26.89
C ASP A 288 -18.89 -23.44 27.24
N SER A 289 -20.13 -23.07 26.86
CA SER A 289 -21.14 -24.02 26.37
C SER A 289 -20.66 -24.68 25.06
N SER A 290 -19.61 -25.51 25.16
CA SER A 290 -18.74 -25.90 24.03
C SER A 290 -19.39 -26.69 22.89
N ASP A 291 -20.68 -27.04 23.02
CA ASP A 291 -21.50 -27.70 22.02
C ASP A 291 -22.35 -26.73 21.17
N GLU A 292 -22.45 -25.44 21.52
CA GLU A 292 -23.24 -24.46 20.74
C GLU A 292 -22.48 -23.85 19.55
N VAL A 293 -21.13 -23.84 19.60
CA VAL A 293 -20.26 -23.27 18.55
C VAL A 293 -19.70 -24.39 17.66
N PRO A 294 -20.01 -24.41 16.34
CA PRO A 294 -19.48 -25.36 15.36
C PRO A 294 -17.97 -25.63 15.49
N ALA A 295 -17.54 -26.84 15.14
CA ALA A 295 -16.13 -27.17 15.00
C ALA A 295 -15.50 -26.30 13.89
N ARG A 296 -14.18 -26.08 13.94
CA ARG A 296 -13.47 -25.31 12.90
C ARG A 296 -12.39 -26.16 12.25
N GLU A 297 -12.22 -25.98 10.95
CA GLU A 297 -11.08 -26.51 10.18
C GLU A 297 -10.27 -25.35 9.62
N PHE A 298 -8.95 -25.38 9.80
CA PHE A 298 -8.02 -24.39 9.25
C PHE A 298 -7.04 -25.02 8.25
N VAL A 299 -7.14 -24.64 6.98
CA VAL A 299 -6.14 -24.99 5.95
C VAL A 299 -5.28 -23.76 5.70
N PHE A 300 -4.05 -23.79 6.19
CA PHE A 300 -3.06 -22.74 5.93
C PHE A 300 -2.44 -22.96 4.55
N ILE A 301 -2.63 -22.01 3.64
CA ILE A 301 -2.15 -22.06 2.25
C ILE A 301 -0.98 -21.10 2.16
N VAL A 302 0.24 -21.62 2.23
CA VAL A 302 1.44 -20.85 2.58
C VAL A 302 2.43 -20.81 1.43
N ASP A 303 2.80 -19.61 1.03
CA ASP A 303 3.80 -19.34 0.01
C ASP A 303 5.19 -19.76 0.49
N VAL A 304 5.89 -20.56 -0.31
CA VAL A 304 7.27 -21.00 -0.08
C VAL A 304 8.14 -20.76 -1.32
N SER A 305 7.76 -19.77 -2.14
CA SER A 305 8.52 -19.36 -3.32
C SER A 305 9.87 -18.70 -2.95
N GLY A 306 10.65 -18.33 -3.96
CA GLY A 306 12.00 -17.78 -3.75
C GLY A 306 12.03 -16.48 -2.95
N SER A 307 11.04 -15.59 -3.09
CA SER A 307 10.98 -14.28 -2.42
C SER A 307 10.68 -14.38 -0.92
N MET A 308 9.95 -15.42 -0.50
CA MET A 308 9.66 -15.68 0.92
C MET A 308 10.92 -16.01 1.75
N THR A 309 12.05 -16.32 1.12
CA THR A 309 13.27 -16.82 1.79
C THR A 309 13.83 -15.86 2.84
N GLY A 310 13.93 -16.33 4.08
CA GLY A 310 14.39 -15.56 5.23
C GLY A 310 13.23 -14.83 5.90
N PHE A 311 13.38 -13.53 6.14
CA PHE A 311 12.47 -12.73 6.95
C PHE A 311 10.95 -12.95 6.69
N PRO A 312 10.43 -13.01 5.44
CA PRO A 312 9.01 -13.26 5.23
C PRO A 312 8.58 -14.67 5.70
N LEU A 313 9.36 -15.71 5.44
CA LEU A 313 9.10 -17.06 5.93
C LEU A 313 9.27 -17.17 7.45
N ASP A 314 10.22 -16.46 8.05
CA ASP A 314 10.42 -16.44 9.51
C ASP A 314 9.22 -15.76 10.22
N VAL A 315 8.75 -14.62 9.69
CA VAL A 315 7.51 -13.96 10.15
C VAL A 315 6.27 -14.83 9.88
N THR A 316 6.25 -15.59 8.78
CA THR A 316 5.17 -16.54 8.46
C THR A 316 5.12 -17.72 9.43
N LYS A 317 6.27 -18.29 9.78
CA LYS A 317 6.40 -19.32 10.83
C LYS A 317 5.86 -18.80 12.16
N LYS A 318 6.25 -17.58 12.56
CA LYS A 318 5.77 -16.93 13.78
C LYS A 318 4.26 -16.67 13.75
N LEU A 319 3.74 -16.14 12.64
CA LEU A 319 2.31 -15.93 12.43
C LEU A 319 1.53 -17.24 12.54
N MET A 320 1.95 -18.31 11.86
CA MET A 320 1.30 -19.61 11.95
C MET A 320 1.35 -20.20 13.35
N ALA A 321 2.52 -20.16 14.02
CA ALA A 321 2.65 -20.63 15.39
C ALA A 321 1.67 -19.92 16.35
N ASP A 322 1.54 -18.59 16.22
CA ASP A 322 0.60 -17.79 17.01
C ASP A 322 -0.86 -17.98 16.59
N LEU A 323 -1.15 -18.50 15.38
CA LEU A 323 -2.51 -18.84 14.94
C LEU A 323 -2.94 -20.24 15.38
N VAL A 324 -2.02 -21.22 15.38
CA VAL A 324 -2.35 -22.61 15.74
C VAL A 324 -2.28 -22.90 17.24
N SER A 325 -1.62 -22.04 18.03
CA SER A 325 -1.44 -22.24 19.48
C SER A 325 -2.75 -22.29 20.28
N ASP A 326 -3.76 -21.56 19.83
CA ASP A 326 -5.02 -21.32 20.54
C ASP A 326 -6.21 -22.00 19.84
N LEU A 327 -5.95 -23.00 18.99
CA LEU A 327 -6.99 -23.85 18.43
C LEU A 327 -7.61 -24.72 19.53
N ARG A 328 -8.94 -24.90 19.49
CA ARG A 328 -9.64 -25.73 20.47
C ARG A 328 -9.29 -27.20 20.21
N PRO A 329 -9.28 -28.09 21.22
CA PRO A 329 -9.06 -29.52 21.00
C PRO A 329 -10.07 -30.22 20.08
N ARG A 330 -11.21 -29.57 19.79
CA ARG A 330 -12.26 -29.99 18.84
C ARG A 330 -12.03 -29.47 17.41
N ASP A 331 -11.08 -28.55 17.21
CA ASP A 331 -10.76 -27.98 15.89
C ASP A 331 -9.77 -28.88 15.13
N TYR A 332 -9.77 -28.75 13.80
CA TYR A 332 -8.91 -29.47 12.86
C TYR A 332 -8.03 -28.48 12.11
N PHE A 333 -6.87 -28.93 11.63
CA PHE A 333 -6.01 -28.11 10.77
C PHE A 333 -5.18 -28.93 9.79
N ASN A 334 -4.70 -28.26 8.74
CA ASN A 334 -3.73 -28.77 7.78
C ASN A 334 -2.88 -27.62 7.22
N ILE A 335 -1.73 -27.93 6.64
CA ILE A 335 -0.84 -26.94 6.03
C ILE A 335 -0.51 -27.40 4.61
N LEU A 336 -0.79 -26.52 3.64
CA LEU A 336 -0.51 -26.69 2.23
C LEU A 336 0.52 -25.63 1.83
N LEU A 337 1.72 -26.07 1.46
CA LEU A 337 2.80 -25.19 1.01
C LEU A 337 2.74 -25.06 -0.51
N PHE A 338 2.90 -23.85 -1.07
CA PHE A 338 2.88 -23.64 -2.51
C PHE A 338 4.07 -22.81 -3.02
N ALA A 339 4.66 -23.31 -4.09
CA ALA A 339 5.65 -22.63 -4.93
C ALA A 339 5.38 -23.06 -6.38
N GLY A 340 6.38 -23.61 -7.09
CA GLY A 340 6.18 -24.25 -8.41
C GLY A 340 5.45 -25.60 -8.37
N ALA A 341 5.08 -26.06 -7.16
CA ALA A 341 4.22 -27.19 -6.88
C ALA A 341 3.51 -26.97 -5.53
N ALA A 342 2.47 -27.73 -5.25
CA ALA A 342 1.77 -27.73 -3.96
C ALA A 342 2.08 -29.02 -3.17
N ASP A 343 2.61 -28.89 -1.96
CA ASP A 343 2.80 -29.99 -1.01
C ASP A 343 1.83 -29.82 0.18
N THR A 344 1.50 -30.89 0.89
CA THR A 344 0.54 -30.83 2.01
C THR A 344 0.94 -31.77 3.13
N TRP A 345 1.03 -31.23 4.35
CA TRP A 345 1.49 -31.93 5.55
C TRP A 345 0.80 -33.28 5.78
N ARG A 346 -0.51 -33.33 5.50
CA ARG A 346 -1.33 -34.54 5.56
C ARG A 346 -2.36 -34.57 4.43
N SER A 347 -2.74 -35.77 3.99
CA SER A 347 -3.79 -35.99 2.97
C SER A 347 -5.22 -35.69 3.45
N ALA A 348 -5.40 -35.47 4.77
CA ALA A 348 -6.62 -34.98 5.39
C ALA A 348 -6.24 -34.21 6.66
N SER A 349 -7.06 -33.23 7.04
CA SER A 349 -6.83 -32.37 8.20
C SER A 349 -6.85 -33.15 9.53
N ALA A 350 -5.94 -32.81 10.43
CA ALA A 350 -5.76 -33.50 11.71
C ALA A 350 -6.31 -32.67 12.89
N PRO A 351 -6.79 -33.31 13.97
CA PRO A 351 -7.21 -32.59 15.17
C PRO A 351 -6.06 -31.78 15.78
N ALA A 352 -6.37 -30.60 16.32
CA ALA A 352 -5.42 -29.66 16.93
C ALA A 352 -4.89 -30.11 18.32
N THR A 353 -4.40 -31.35 18.42
CA THR A 353 -3.72 -31.86 19.61
C THR A 353 -2.30 -31.28 19.69
N ARG A 354 -1.73 -31.21 20.90
CA ARG A 354 -0.37 -30.66 21.12
C ARG A 354 0.71 -31.40 20.33
N GLU A 355 0.52 -32.70 20.13
CA GLU A 355 1.40 -33.59 19.38
C GLU A 355 1.34 -33.29 17.87
N ASN A 356 0.12 -33.08 17.33
CA ASN A 356 -0.06 -32.65 15.94
C ASN A 356 0.47 -31.23 15.70
N LEU A 357 0.21 -30.29 16.61
CA LEU A 357 0.69 -28.92 16.54
C LEU A 357 2.24 -28.86 16.57
N ALA A 358 2.88 -29.66 17.42
CA ALA A 358 4.34 -29.77 17.44
C ALA A 358 4.88 -30.38 16.14
N ALA A 359 4.30 -31.48 15.65
CA ALA A 359 4.74 -32.16 14.43
C ALA A 359 4.49 -31.34 13.14
N ALA A 360 3.50 -30.45 13.13
CA ALA A 360 3.28 -29.50 12.05
C ALA A 360 4.32 -28.36 12.10
N THR A 361 4.57 -27.80 13.28
CA THR A 361 5.62 -26.78 13.48
C THR A 361 7.00 -27.32 13.07
N GLU A 362 7.36 -28.54 13.47
CA GLU A 362 8.62 -29.19 13.08
C GLU A 362 8.72 -29.39 11.55
N TRP A 363 7.62 -29.78 10.89
CA TRP A 363 7.57 -29.90 9.43
C TRP A 363 7.78 -28.56 8.73
N VAL A 364 7.10 -27.50 9.18
CA VAL A 364 7.27 -26.13 8.63
C VAL A 364 8.68 -25.59 8.92
N GLU A 365 9.29 -25.90 10.07
CA GLU A 365 10.66 -25.46 10.37
C GLU A 365 11.69 -26.02 9.38
N GLY A 366 11.48 -27.25 8.89
CA GLY A 366 12.32 -27.88 7.86
C GLY A 366 12.19 -27.28 6.45
N VAL A 367 11.17 -26.44 6.19
CA VAL A 367 10.89 -25.84 4.88
C VAL A 367 11.96 -24.82 4.50
N ARG A 368 12.30 -24.78 3.20
CA ARG A 368 13.17 -23.77 2.59
C ARG A 368 12.51 -23.23 1.33
N GLY A 369 12.57 -21.92 1.14
CA GLY A 369 11.97 -21.26 -0.03
C GLY A 369 12.64 -21.65 -1.34
N GLY A 370 11.86 -21.83 -2.41
CA GLY A 370 12.38 -22.10 -3.74
C GLY A 370 11.33 -22.54 -4.78
N GLY A 371 11.45 -22.00 -6.00
CA GLY A 371 10.54 -22.27 -7.12
C GLY A 371 9.87 -21.00 -7.64
N GLY A 372 8.94 -21.18 -8.60
CA GLY A 372 7.94 -20.17 -8.95
C GLY A 372 6.78 -20.16 -7.94
N THR A 373 5.59 -19.71 -8.35
CA THR A 373 4.43 -19.63 -7.45
C THR A 373 3.10 -19.86 -8.17
N GLU A 374 2.38 -20.93 -7.80
CA GLU A 374 1.18 -21.44 -8.48
C GLU A 374 -0.05 -21.47 -7.53
N LEU A 375 -0.58 -20.29 -7.15
CA LEU A 375 -1.67 -20.18 -6.17
C LEU A 375 -2.96 -20.88 -6.63
N LEU A 376 -3.29 -20.82 -7.93
CA LEU A 376 -4.49 -21.47 -8.48
C LEU A 376 -4.48 -23.00 -8.33
N ALA A 377 -3.30 -23.62 -8.46
CA ALA A 377 -3.14 -25.06 -8.22
C ALA A 377 -3.31 -25.39 -6.73
N ALA A 378 -2.70 -24.59 -5.85
CA ALA A 378 -2.79 -24.74 -4.40
C ALA A 378 -4.23 -24.61 -3.87
N LEU A 379 -5.00 -23.61 -4.33
CA LEU A 379 -6.41 -23.45 -3.96
C LEU A 379 -7.29 -24.60 -4.47
N ARG A 380 -7.08 -25.06 -5.71
CA ARG A 380 -7.79 -26.25 -6.25
C ARG A 380 -7.49 -27.50 -5.41
N GLN A 381 -6.26 -27.66 -4.93
CA GLN A 381 -5.88 -28.76 -4.02
C GLN A 381 -6.50 -28.59 -2.63
N ALA A 382 -6.55 -27.38 -2.07
CA ALA A 382 -7.23 -27.10 -0.80
C ALA A 382 -8.73 -27.42 -0.84
N TYR A 383 -9.45 -26.97 -1.89
CA TYR A 383 -10.86 -27.30 -2.11
C TYR A 383 -11.10 -28.80 -2.38
N ALA A 384 -10.07 -29.57 -2.74
CA ALA A 384 -10.13 -31.02 -2.94
C ALA A 384 -9.79 -31.85 -1.68
N LEU A 385 -9.34 -31.22 -0.59
CA LEU A 385 -9.12 -31.93 0.68
C LEU A 385 -10.47 -32.38 1.28
N PRO A 386 -10.64 -33.66 1.67
CA PRO A 386 -11.88 -34.14 2.29
C PRO A 386 -12.14 -33.42 3.61
N ALA A 387 -13.40 -33.10 3.94
CA ALA A 387 -13.70 -32.50 5.23
C ALA A 387 -13.60 -33.56 6.37
N PRO A 388 -13.18 -33.15 7.59
CA PRO A 388 -13.30 -33.96 8.79
C PRO A 388 -14.68 -34.64 8.91
N GLY A 389 -14.70 -35.97 8.96
CA GLY A 389 -15.93 -36.77 9.04
C GLY A 389 -16.53 -37.23 7.70
N GLU A 390 -16.04 -36.77 6.54
CA GLU A 390 -16.52 -37.26 5.23
C GLU A 390 -15.89 -38.57 4.76
N SER A 391 -14.70 -38.91 5.31
CA SER A 391 -13.83 -40.03 4.92
C SER A 391 -14.46 -41.42 5.06
N GLY A 392 -15.41 -41.74 4.18
CA GLY A 392 -16.14 -43.01 4.12
C GLY A 392 -17.56 -42.95 3.51
N ARG A 393 -18.10 -41.77 3.17
CA ARG A 393 -19.50 -41.63 2.69
C ARG A 393 -19.64 -41.65 1.17
N THR A 394 -20.21 -42.74 0.63
CA THR A 394 -20.72 -42.78 -0.75
C THR A 394 -22.13 -42.20 -0.86
N THR A 395 -22.24 -40.97 -1.37
CA THR A 395 -23.41 -40.40 -2.11
C THR A 395 -24.83 -40.53 -1.52
N ALA A 396 -25.00 -40.87 -0.24
CA ALA A 396 -26.30 -41.01 0.43
C ALA A 396 -26.48 -39.97 1.57
N ARG A 397 -27.63 -39.31 1.58
CA ARG A 397 -28.00 -38.24 2.51
C ARG A 397 -28.11 -38.77 3.97
N PRO A 398 -27.51 -38.10 4.98
CA PRO A 398 -27.66 -38.51 6.38
C PRO A 398 -29.10 -38.41 6.90
N THR A 399 -29.45 -39.27 7.87
CA THR A 399 -30.72 -39.25 8.60
C THR A 399 -30.49 -38.87 10.06
N SER A 400 -31.03 -37.72 10.50
CA SER A 400 -31.25 -37.30 11.91
C SER A 400 -30.06 -37.33 12.91
N SER A 401 -28.88 -37.78 12.52
CA SER A 401 -27.60 -37.58 13.18
C SER A 401 -26.58 -37.23 12.11
N GLY A 402 -26.44 -35.92 11.86
CA GLY A 402 -25.53 -35.37 10.86
C GLY A 402 -24.05 -35.54 11.24
N PRO A 403 -23.11 -35.08 10.37
CA PRO A 403 -21.80 -34.68 10.87
C PRO A 403 -21.96 -33.52 11.89
N GLU A 404 -20.97 -33.30 12.75
CA GLU A 404 -20.90 -32.05 13.52
C GLU A 404 -20.80 -30.86 12.56
N ALA A 405 -21.46 -29.73 12.88
CA ALA A 405 -21.36 -28.50 12.09
C ALA A 405 -19.90 -28.04 12.03
N LEU A 406 -19.41 -27.70 10.84
CA LEU A 406 -18.00 -27.42 10.58
C LEU A 406 -17.82 -26.12 9.79
N SER A 407 -17.14 -25.15 10.40
CA SER A 407 -16.65 -23.96 9.72
C SER A 407 -15.29 -24.25 9.09
N ARG A 408 -15.23 -24.33 7.76
CA ARG A 408 -13.97 -24.54 7.01
C ARG A 408 -13.37 -23.18 6.62
N ASN A 409 -12.09 -23.00 6.93
CA ASN A 409 -11.40 -21.71 6.82
C ASN A 409 -10.04 -21.88 6.12
N PHE A 410 -9.87 -21.21 4.98
CA PHE A 410 -8.62 -21.16 4.23
C PHE A 410 -7.87 -19.87 4.55
N VAL A 411 -6.60 -19.99 4.94
CA VAL A 411 -5.76 -18.87 5.35
C VAL A 411 -4.56 -18.79 4.40
N ILE A 412 -4.67 -17.92 3.39
CA ILE A 412 -3.61 -17.69 2.41
C ILE A 412 -2.55 -16.77 3.02
N VAL A 413 -1.27 -17.14 2.93
CA VAL A 413 -0.14 -16.35 3.43
C VAL A 413 0.92 -16.23 2.34
N THR A 414 1.29 -15.00 1.97
CA THR A 414 2.26 -14.70 0.90
C THR A 414 2.92 -13.34 1.11
N ASP A 415 4.11 -13.11 0.55
CA ASP A 415 4.73 -11.77 0.46
C ASP A 415 4.10 -10.88 -0.64
N GLY A 416 3.20 -11.44 -1.44
CA GLY A 416 2.48 -10.71 -2.48
C GLY A 416 3.28 -10.40 -3.74
N TYR A 417 4.49 -10.98 -3.94
CA TYR A 417 5.21 -10.91 -5.21
C TYR A 417 4.76 -11.98 -6.23
N ILE A 418 3.57 -12.54 -6.02
CA ILE A 418 2.99 -13.61 -6.82
C ILE A 418 2.17 -13.06 -8.00
N SER A 419 2.21 -13.77 -9.12
CA SER A 419 1.19 -13.64 -10.17
C SER A 419 -0.08 -14.36 -9.71
N VAL A 420 -1.25 -13.80 -10.01
CA VAL A 420 -2.55 -14.42 -9.72
C VAL A 420 -3.48 -14.22 -10.91
N GLU A 421 -4.06 -15.33 -11.36
CA GLU A 421 -5.01 -15.39 -12.46
C GLU A 421 -6.42 -15.00 -11.99
N PRO A 422 -7.29 -14.42 -12.86
CA PRO A 422 -8.69 -14.17 -12.54
C PRO A 422 -9.44 -15.42 -12.03
N GLU A 423 -9.05 -16.60 -12.50
CA GLU A 423 -9.58 -17.90 -12.08
C GLU A 423 -9.42 -18.18 -10.57
N VAL A 424 -8.49 -17.51 -9.86
CA VAL A 424 -8.41 -17.56 -8.40
C VAL A 424 -9.59 -16.82 -7.76
N PHE A 425 -9.95 -15.66 -8.30
CA PHE A 425 -11.06 -14.84 -7.78
C PHE A 425 -12.41 -15.51 -8.10
N ASP A 426 -12.55 -16.11 -9.28
CA ASP A 426 -13.69 -16.97 -9.63
C ASP A 426 -13.83 -18.16 -8.67
N LEU A 427 -12.72 -18.87 -8.42
CA LEU A 427 -12.72 -20.04 -7.54
C LEU A 427 -13.16 -19.68 -6.10
N ILE A 428 -12.78 -18.51 -5.60
CA ILE A 428 -13.17 -18.02 -4.26
C ILE A 428 -14.63 -17.57 -4.22
N ASP A 429 -15.03 -16.58 -5.05
CA ASP A 429 -16.36 -15.94 -5.03
C ASP A 429 -17.50 -16.94 -5.31
N GLN A 430 -17.21 -18.05 -6.00
CA GLN A 430 -18.16 -19.12 -6.32
C GLN A 430 -18.25 -20.24 -5.25
N HIS A 431 -17.35 -20.31 -4.25
CA HIS A 431 -17.25 -21.45 -3.30
C HIS A 431 -17.17 -21.05 -1.82
N LEU A 432 -17.66 -19.86 -1.46
CA LEU A 432 -17.73 -19.40 -0.06
C LEU A 432 -18.61 -20.31 0.83
N ASP A 433 -19.60 -20.98 0.23
CA ASP A 433 -20.45 -22.02 0.85
C ASP A 433 -19.68 -23.29 1.27
N ARG A 434 -18.39 -23.41 0.92
CA ARG A 434 -17.51 -24.53 1.27
C ARG A 434 -16.30 -24.15 2.09
N ALA A 435 -15.83 -22.91 1.98
CA ALA A 435 -14.69 -22.41 2.74
C ALA A 435 -14.71 -20.88 2.82
N ASN A 436 -14.57 -20.34 4.02
CA ASN A 436 -14.20 -18.94 4.22
C ASN A 436 -12.77 -18.72 3.75
N VAL A 437 -12.47 -17.61 3.08
CA VAL A 437 -11.11 -17.31 2.59
C VAL A 437 -10.57 -16.02 3.20
N TYR A 438 -9.36 -16.09 3.74
CA TYR A 438 -8.66 -15.00 4.42
C TYR A 438 -7.22 -14.89 3.92
N THR A 439 -6.64 -13.69 3.99
CA THR A 439 -5.36 -13.40 3.32
C THR A 439 -4.43 -12.54 4.17
N PHE A 440 -3.20 -13.01 4.34
CA PHE A 440 -2.11 -12.31 5.02
C PHE A 440 -0.99 -11.98 4.03
N GLY A 441 -0.76 -10.68 3.81
CA GLY A 441 0.43 -10.17 3.13
C GLY A 441 1.59 -10.01 4.10
N ILE A 442 2.77 -10.56 3.81
CA ILE A 442 3.95 -10.51 4.70
C ILE A 442 5.03 -9.55 4.18
N GLY A 443 5.43 -8.60 5.02
CA GLY A 443 6.52 -7.66 4.75
C GLY A 443 6.11 -6.26 4.28
N GLY A 444 7.10 -5.39 4.12
CA GLY A 444 6.91 -3.95 3.94
C GLY A 444 6.51 -3.45 2.53
N SER A 445 6.42 -4.34 1.54
CA SER A 445 6.17 -3.98 0.12
C SER A 445 5.24 -4.95 -0.61
N VAL A 446 4.32 -5.59 0.14
CA VAL A 446 3.31 -6.52 -0.39
C VAL A 446 2.42 -5.86 -1.46
N ASN A 447 1.98 -6.64 -2.46
CA ASN A 447 0.98 -6.19 -3.41
C ASN A 447 -0.41 -6.06 -2.76
N ARG A 448 -0.67 -4.90 -2.15
CA ARG A 448 -1.93 -4.55 -1.46
C ARG A 448 -3.16 -4.85 -2.30
N HIS A 449 -3.16 -4.47 -3.58
CA HIS A 449 -4.30 -4.67 -4.49
C HIS A 449 -4.69 -6.15 -4.58
N LEU A 450 -3.71 -7.05 -4.61
CA LEU A 450 -3.95 -8.49 -4.65
C LEU A 450 -4.47 -9.04 -3.31
N ILE A 451 -3.84 -8.69 -2.19
CA ILE A 451 -4.25 -9.15 -0.85
C ILE A 451 -5.67 -8.64 -0.52
N ASP A 452 -5.90 -7.34 -0.70
CA ASP A 452 -7.17 -6.69 -0.40
C ASP A 452 -8.29 -7.16 -1.35
N GLY A 453 -7.96 -7.43 -2.63
CA GLY A 453 -8.90 -7.99 -3.61
C GLY A 453 -9.31 -9.44 -3.31
N MET A 454 -8.34 -10.32 -2.99
CA MET A 454 -8.63 -11.72 -2.61
C MET A 454 -9.47 -11.79 -1.32
N ALA A 455 -9.19 -10.96 -0.31
CA ALA A 455 -10.04 -10.85 0.87
C ALA A 455 -11.46 -10.36 0.54
N ARG A 456 -11.59 -9.40 -0.38
CA ARG A 456 -12.89 -8.85 -0.80
C ARG A 456 -13.77 -9.91 -1.47
N VAL A 457 -13.25 -10.70 -2.41
CA VAL A 457 -14.01 -11.81 -2.99
C VAL A 457 -14.25 -12.94 -1.97
N GLY A 458 -13.30 -13.17 -1.05
CA GLY A 458 -13.47 -14.08 0.09
C GLY A 458 -14.49 -13.63 1.15
N ARG A 459 -15.02 -12.39 1.03
CA ARG A 459 -15.87 -11.70 2.02
C ARG A 459 -15.25 -11.83 3.44
N GLY A 460 -13.95 -11.62 3.50
CA GLY A 460 -13.11 -11.68 4.70
C GLY A 460 -12.27 -10.41 4.91
N ARG A 461 -11.49 -10.38 5.99
CA ARG A 461 -10.56 -9.29 6.31
C ARG A 461 -9.18 -9.54 5.68
N PRO A 462 -8.60 -8.59 4.93
CA PRO A 462 -7.18 -8.62 4.60
C PRO A 462 -6.35 -8.18 5.81
N ALA A 463 -5.20 -8.83 6.01
CA ALA A 463 -4.20 -8.44 6.99
C ALA A 463 -2.83 -8.26 6.32
N VAL A 464 -2.02 -7.33 6.82
CA VAL A 464 -0.64 -7.17 6.37
C VAL A 464 0.28 -7.06 7.58
N VAL A 465 1.26 -7.96 7.63
CA VAL A 465 2.14 -8.20 8.76
C VAL A 465 3.53 -7.73 8.39
N LEU A 466 3.98 -6.63 9.01
CA LEU A 466 5.26 -5.99 8.68
C LEU A 466 6.47 -6.68 9.34
N ASP A 467 6.25 -7.29 10.52
CA ASP A 467 7.27 -7.92 11.37
C ASP A 467 6.62 -8.91 12.37
N GLU A 468 7.43 -9.59 13.19
CA GLU A 468 6.98 -10.55 14.21
C GLU A 468 6.07 -9.95 15.30
N ALA A 469 6.22 -8.66 15.64
CA ALA A 469 5.38 -8.02 16.64
C ALA A 469 4.00 -7.68 16.06
N ALA A 470 3.95 -7.24 14.79
CA ALA A 470 2.71 -7.14 14.02
C ALA A 470 2.03 -8.52 13.86
N ALA A 471 2.80 -9.61 13.69
CA ALA A 471 2.27 -10.96 13.55
C ALA A 471 1.43 -11.35 14.78
N ALA A 472 1.98 -11.17 15.99
CA ALA A 472 1.30 -11.48 17.25
C ALA A 472 0.06 -10.59 17.55
N VAL A 473 -0.05 -9.43 16.89
CA VAL A 473 -1.23 -8.54 16.99
C VAL A 473 -2.31 -8.94 16.00
N GLU A 474 -1.96 -9.14 14.73
CA GLU A 474 -2.92 -9.53 13.70
C GLU A 474 -3.40 -10.98 13.86
N ALA A 475 -2.55 -11.88 14.36
CA ALA A 475 -2.94 -13.24 14.73
C ALA A 475 -4.05 -13.25 15.80
N ARG A 476 -3.97 -12.34 16.79
CA ARG A 476 -4.97 -12.21 17.85
C ARG A 476 -6.29 -11.67 17.30
N ARG A 477 -6.24 -10.56 16.56
CA ARG A 477 -7.40 -9.96 15.88
C ARG A 477 -8.12 -10.95 14.98
N PHE A 478 -7.37 -11.77 14.25
CA PHE A 478 -7.93 -12.81 13.40
C PHE A 478 -8.59 -13.93 14.22
N ARG A 479 -7.95 -14.39 15.31
CA ARG A 479 -8.56 -15.37 16.23
C ARG A 479 -9.85 -14.87 16.88
N GLU A 480 -9.90 -13.60 17.26
CA GLU A 480 -11.10 -12.94 17.79
C GLU A 480 -12.22 -12.94 16.74
N TYR A 481 -11.94 -12.49 15.51
CA TYR A 481 -12.88 -12.43 14.39
C TYR A 481 -13.47 -13.80 14.00
N ILE A 482 -12.67 -14.87 14.03
CA ILE A 482 -13.07 -16.25 13.69
C ILE A 482 -13.39 -17.12 14.93
N ALA A 483 -13.49 -16.51 16.11
CA ALA A 483 -13.66 -17.24 17.38
C ALA A 483 -14.95 -18.07 17.39
N LYS A 484 -16.05 -17.47 16.94
CA LYS A 484 -17.41 -17.99 17.06
C LYS A 484 -18.12 -17.94 15.70
N PRO A 485 -17.94 -18.94 14.82
CA PRO A 485 -18.94 -19.23 13.79
C PRO A 485 -20.29 -19.51 14.47
N LEU A 486 -21.37 -19.03 13.88
CA LEU A 486 -22.73 -19.13 14.43
C LEU A 486 -23.67 -19.89 13.50
N LEU A 487 -23.45 -19.80 12.19
CA LEU A 487 -24.16 -20.56 11.16
C LEU A 487 -23.19 -20.92 10.03
N THR A 488 -23.03 -22.22 9.76
CA THR A 488 -22.24 -22.78 8.66
C THR A 488 -23.16 -23.36 7.58
N ASP A 489 -22.62 -23.84 6.46
CA ASP A 489 -23.39 -24.38 5.31
C ASP A 489 -24.44 -23.40 4.76
N VAL A 490 -24.15 -22.09 4.87
CA VAL A 490 -25.14 -21.02 4.74
C VAL A 490 -25.77 -20.98 3.35
N ARG A 491 -27.10 -21.05 3.30
CA ARG A 491 -27.88 -20.95 2.06
C ARG A 491 -29.08 -20.03 2.25
N LEU A 492 -29.28 -19.14 1.29
CA LEU A 492 -30.46 -18.29 1.18
C LEU A 492 -31.26 -18.72 -0.06
N SER A 493 -32.55 -19.01 0.14
CA SER A 493 -33.45 -19.45 -0.94
C SER A 493 -34.68 -18.56 -1.02
N TYR A 494 -35.22 -18.39 -2.22
CA TYR A 494 -36.21 -17.37 -2.55
C TYR A 494 -37.50 -18.03 -3.08
N ALA A 495 -38.60 -17.88 -2.35
CA ALA A 495 -39.88 -18.53 -2.65
C ALA A 495 -40.93 -17.49 -3.07
N GLY A 496 -41.12 -17.30 -4.38
CA GLY A 496 -42.10 -16.37 -4.94
C GLY A 496 -41.67 -14.89 -4.99
N PHE A 497 -40.40 -14.62 -4.64
CA PHE A 497 -39.69 -13.35 -4.82
C PHE A 497 -38.72 -13.53 -6.00
N ASP A 498 -38.91 -12.79 -7.09
CA ASP A 498 -38.10 -12.87 -8.33
C ASP A 498 -36.87 -11.96 -8.18
N VAL A 499 -35.70 -12.56 -7.89
CA VAL A 499 -34.44 -11.86 -7.64
C VAL A 499 -33.36 -12.21 -8.66
N TYR A 500 -32.47 -11.26 -8.92
CA TYR A 500 -31.36 -11.37 -9.89
C TYR A 500 -30.22 -10.42 -9.53
N ASP A 501 -29.11 -10.51 -10.27
CA ASP A 501 -27.88 -9.74 -10.06
C ASP A 501 -27.40 -9.72 -8.59
N LEU A 502 -27.38 -10.90 -7.96
CA LEU A 502 -27.06 -11.07 -6.54
C LEU A 502 -25.56 -10.85 -6.25
N GLU A 503 -25.27 -10.21 -5.12
CA GLU A 503 -23.94 -10.07 -4.53
C GLU A 503 -24.02 -10.36 -3.02
N PRO A 504 -23.15 -11.21 -2.45
CA PRO A 504 -22.18 -12.10 -3.13
C PRO A 504 -22.85 -13.21 -3.95
N LEU A 505 -22.06 -13.91 -4.79
CA LEU A 505 -22.53 -15.07 -5.57
C LEU A 505 -22.69 -16.34 -4.73
N SER A 506 -21.82 -16.54 -3.74
CA SER A 506 -21.90 -17.61 -2.74
C SER A 506 -21.86 -17.01 -1.33
N LEU A 507 -22.35 -17.72 -0.31
CA LEU A 507 -22.50 -17.18 1.06
C LEU A 507 -21.42 -17.76 2.00
N PRO A 508 -20.65 -16.93 2.71
CA PRO A 508 -19.74 -17.40 3.75
C PRO A 508 -20.50 -17.72 5.06
N ASP A 509 -19.81 -18.26 6.07
CA ASP A 509 -20.40 -18.50 7.40
C ASP A 509 -20.84 -17.19 8.09
N LEU A 510 -21.94 -17.22 8.84
CA LEU A 510 -22.25 -16.16 9.81
C LEU A 510 -21.32 -16.30 11.02
N GLY A 511 -20.62 -15.23 11.39
CA GLY A 511 -19.76 -15.19 12.59
C GLY A 511 -20.16 -14.08 13.55
N SER A 512 -19.71 -14.14 14.80
CA SER A 512 -20.00 -13.11 15.81
C SER A 512 -19.55 -11.70 15.42
N GLU A 513 -18.50 -11.57 14.60
CA GLU A 513 -18.03 -10.30 14.05
C GLU A 513 -18.26 -10.15 12.53
N ARG A 514 -18.92 -11.13 11.90
CA ARG A 514 -19.22 -11.12 10.45
C ARG A 514 -20.71 -11.40 10.20
N PRO A 515 -21.55 -10.36 10.11
CA PRO A 515 -22.94 -10.51 9.68
C PRO A 515 -23.01 -10.88 8.19
N LEU A 516 -24.14 -11.48 7.79
CA LEU A 516 -24.43 -11.76 6.38
C LEU A 516 -25.15 -10.56 5.78
N ILE A 517 -24.66 -10.12 4.62
CA ILE A 517 -25.16 -8.98 3.85
C ILE A 517 -25.32 -9.50 2.42
N VAL A 518 -26.57 -9.55 1.93
CA VAL A 518 -26.91 -10.03 0.58
C VAL A 518 -27.80 -9.00 -0.08
N PHE A 519 -27.36 -8.45 -1.21
CA PHE A 519 -28.12 -7.44 -1.95
C PHE A 519 -28.16 -7.80 -3.43
N GLY A 520 -29.07 -7.16 -4.14
CA GLY A 520 -29.35 -7.47 -5.53
C GLY A 520 -30.59 -6.75 -6.00
N LYS A 521 -31.11 -7.22 -7.12
CA LYS A 521 -32.30 -6.65 -7.75
C LYS A 521 -33.48 -7.60 -7.68
N TYR A 522 -34.70 -7.07 -7.81
CA TYR A 522 -35.92 -7.88 -7.87
C TYR A 522 -36.92 -7.37 -8.91
N ARG A 523 -37.89 -8.21 -9.29
CA ARG A 523 -38.94 -7.86 -10.27
C ARG A 523 -40.35 -7.94 -9.71
N GLY A 524 -41.21 -7.06 -10.22
CA GLY A 524 -42.61 -7.00 -9.84
C GLY A 524 -42.80 -6.60 -8.38
N LYS A 525 -43.92 -7.01 -7.78
CA LYS A 525 -44.29 -6.59 -6.43
C LYS A 525 -43.54 -7.37 -5.35
N PRO A 526 -43.04 -6.72 -4.28
CA PRO A 526 -42.41 -7.40 -3.15
C PRO A 526 -43.42 -8.35 -2.45
N LYS A 527 -43.21 -9.65 -2.64
CA LYS A 527 -44.03 -10.74 -2.11
C LYS A 527 -43.19 -12.02 -2.02
N GLY A 528 -43.74 -13.04 -1.37
CA GLY A 528 -43.04 -14.32 -1.16
C GLY A 528 -42.25 -14.33 0.15
N GLU A 529 -41.34 -15.28 0.26
CA GLU A 529 -40.54 -15.53 1.46
C GLU A 529 -39.07 -15.76 1.08
N LEU A 530 -38.14 -15.22 1.86
CA LEU A 530 -36.73 -15.61 1.85
C LEU A 530 -36.51 -16.60 2.99
N VAL A 531 -35.79 -17.69 2.73
CA VAL A 531 -35.51 -18.74 3.71
C VAL A 531 -34.01 -18.92 3.82
N LEU A 532 -33.46 -18.51 4.97
CA LEU A 532 -32.08 -18.73 5.38
C LEU A 532 -31.98 -20.06 6.11
N SER A 533 -31.02 -20.90 5.71
CA SER A 533 -30.75 -22.20 6.32
C SER A 533 -29.25 -22.43 6.50
N GLY A 534 -28.87 -23.18 7.53
CA GLY A 534 -27.49 -23.61 7.76
C GLY A 534 -27.36 -24.43 9.05
N SER A 535 -26.13 -24.83 9.38
CA SER A 535 -25.82 -25.68 10.54
C SER A 535 -25.27 -24.83 11.70
N THR A 536 -25.82 -25.01 12.91
CA THR A 536 -25.26 -24.46 14.17
C THR A 536 -24.67 -25.59 15.01
N GLY A 537 -23.94 -25.30 16.10
CA GLY A 537 -23.46 -26.37 16.99
C GLY A 537 -24.61 -27.18 17.61
N ALA A 538 -25.72 -26.51 17.91
CA ALA A 538 -26.96 -27.11 18.41
C ALA A 538 -27.83 -27.80 17.31
N GLY A 539 -27.41 -27.78 16.04
CA GLY A 539 -28.12 -28.38 14.90
C GLY A 539 -28.63 -27.38 13.85
N ASP A 540 -29.41 -27.89 12.89
CA ASP A 540 -29.92 -27.14 11.74
C ASP A 540 -30.82 -25.94 12.14
N LEU A 541 -30.50 -24.74 11.63
CA LEU A 541 -31.34 -23.55 11.74
C LEU A 541 -32.10 -23.31 10.42
N LEU A 542 -33.37 -22.89 10.53
CA LEU A 542 -34.21 -22.48 9.41
C LEU A 542 -35.00 -21.21 9.76
N THR A 543 -34.61 -20.07 9.19
CA THR A 543 -35.21 -18.76 9.46
C THR A 543 -35.89 -18.23 8.20
N THR A 544 -37.20 -17.98 8.28
CA THR A 544 -38.01 -17.48 7.16
C THR A 544 -38.38 -16.01 7.36
N TYR A 545 -37.94 -15.15 6.44
CA TYR A 545 -38.38 -13.76 6.34
C TYR A 545 -39.46 -13.61 5.27
N ARG A 546 -40.59 -12.98 5.60
CA ARG A 546 -41.68 -12.72 4.65
C ARG A 546 -41.48 -11.37 4.00
N VAL A 547 -41.38 -11.35 2.67
CA VAL A 547 -41.11 -10.10 1.92
C VAL A 547 -42.16 -9.02 2.21
N ARG A 548 -43.44 -9.42 2.36
CA ARG A 548 -44.59 -8.56 2.71
C ARG A 548 -44.56 -7.95 4.11
N ASP A 549 -43.63 -8.38 4.96
CA ASP A 549 -43.43 -7.82 6.31
C ASP A 549 -42.42 -6.64 6.24
N SER A 550 -41.79 -6.42 5.06
CA SER A 550 -41.07 -5.21 4.66
C SER A 550 -41.88 -4.41 3.61
N HIS A 551 -41.45 -3.19 3.32
CA HIS A 551 -42.01 -2.31 2.30
C HIS A 551 -40.90 -1.54 1.57
N ALA A 552 -41.17 -1.14 0.33
CA ALA A 552 -40.29 -0.25 -0.42
C ALA A 552 -40.37 1.17 0.16
N ASP A 553 -39.22 1.80 0.35
CA ASP A 553 -39.12 3.19 0.83
C ASP A 553 -38.17 4.00 -0.07
N PRO A 554 -38.56 5.20 -0.54
CA PRO A 554 -37.66 6.09 -1.28
C PRO A 554 -36.36 6.45 -0.56
N GLN A 555 -36.33 6.47 0.78
CA GLN A 555 -35.12 6.73 1.57
C GLN A 555 -34.09 5.60 1.44
N HIS A 556 -34.49 4.41 1.01
CA HIS A 556 -33.59 3.30 0.68
C HIS A 556 -32.87 3.45 -0.68
N ALA A 557 -32.89 4.63 -1.33
CA ALA A 557 -32.18 4.88 -2.59
C ALA A 557 -30.67 4.51 -2.53
N ALA A 558 -30.06 4.52 -1.34
CA ALA A 558 -28.72 4.01 -1.07
C ALA A 558 -28.48 2.58 -1.62
N LEU A 559 -29.51 1.72 -1.65
CA LEU A 559 -29.39 0.32 -2.09
C LEU A 559 -29.04 0.16 -3.57
N ALA A 560 -29.44 1.10 -4.43
CA ALA A 560 -29.04 1.11 -5.84
C ALA A 560 -27.53 1.37 -5.99
N TYR A 561 -26.99 2.28 -5.20
CA TYR A 561 -25.57 2.60 -5.17
C TYR A 561 -24.73 1.52 -4.47
N LEU A 562 -25.26 0.86 -3.43
CA LEU A 562 -24.64 -0.32 -2.81
C LEU A 562 -24.36 -1.40 -3.85
N TRP A 563 -25.40 -1.78 -4.60
CA TRP A 563 -25.31 -2.78 -5.66
C TRP A 563 -24.31 -2.38 -6.74
N ALA A 564 -24.47 -1.17 -7.30
CA ALA A 564 -23.63 -0.69 -8.40
C ALA A 564 -22.17 -0.54 -7.97
N ARG A 565 -21.88 -0.04 -6.77
CA ARG A 565 -20.51 0.10 -6.24
C ARG A 565 -19.84 -1.26 -6.10
N HIS A 566 -20.49 -2.25 -5.48
CA HIS A 566 -19.90 -3.58 -5.31
C HIS A 566 -19.66 -4.26 -6.66
N ARG A 567 -20.59 -4.12 -7.61
CA ARG A 567 -20.42 -4.61 -8.99
C ARG A 567 -19.22 -3.94 -9.68
N ILE A 568 -19.13 -2.61 -9.63
CA ILE A 568 -17.99 -1.85 -10.16
C ILE A 568 -16.67 -2.28 -9.51
N GLN A 569 -16.64 -2.39 -8.18
CA GLN A 569 -15.43 -2.76 -7.43
C GLN A 569 -14.95 -4.17 -7.80
N ARG A 570 -15.86 -5.14 -7.96
CA ARG A 570 -15.51 -6.50 -8.42
C ARG A 570 -14.98 -6.50 -9.85
N LEU A 571 -15.56 -5.72 -10.76
CA LEU A 571 -15.05 -5.55 -12.13
C LEU A 571 -13.67 -4.87 -12.18
N ASP A 572 -13.46 -3.83 -11.37
CA ASP A 572 -12.17 -3.12 -11.26
C ASP A 572 -11.08 -4.01 -10.63
N ASP A 573 -11.41 -4.86 -9.66
CA ASP A 573 -10.48 -5.85 -9.08
C ASP A 573 -10.06 -6.91 -10.12
N TYR A 574 -10.99 -7.45 -10.92
CA TYR A 574 -10.64 -8.35 -12.04
C TYR A 574 -9.81 -7.64 -13.13
N ASN A 575 -10.10 -6.35 -13.41
CA ASN A 575 -9.33 -5.53 -14.35
C ASN A 575 -7.91 -5.19 -13.88
N GLN A 576 -7.61 -5.32 -12.58
CA GLN A 576 -6.25 -5.17 -12.05
C GLN A 576 -5.39 -6.42 -12.28
N LEU A 577 -6.01 -7.61 -12.32
CA LEU A 577 -5.34 -8.88 -12.67
C LEU A 577 -5.19 -9.03 -14.20
N SER A 578 -6.27 -8.74 -14.93
CA SER A 578 -6.37 -8.91 -16.38
C SER A 578 -7.22 -7.77 -16.97
N PRO A 579 -6.62 -6.74 -17.59
CA PRO A 579 -7.37 -5.66 -18.22
C PRO A 579 -8.21 -6.15 -19.40
N ASP A 580 -9.50 -5.79 -19.42
CA ASP A 580 -10.45 -6.14 -20.48
C ASP A 580 -11.34 -4.93 -20.84
N ASP A 581 -11.43 -4.62 -22.14
CA ASP A 581 -12.24 -3.52 -22.66
C ASP A 581 -13.74 -3.73 -22.39
N GLN A 582 -14.24 -4.99 -22.30
CA GLN A 582 -15.65 -5.25 -22.00
C GLN A 582 -15.99 -4.90 -20.55
N ARG A 583 -15.17 -5.36 -19.57
CA ARG A 583 -15.29 -4.93 -18.16
C ARG A 583 -15.11 -3.42 -17.99
N VAL A 584 -14.19 -2.79 -18.73
CA VAL A 584 -14.00 -1.32 -18.69
C VAL A 584 -15.26 -0.57 -19.18
N GLU A 585 -15.90 -1.05 -20.26
CA GLU A 585 -17.17 -0.47 -20.73
C GLU A 585 -18.34 -0.81 -19.79
N GLU A 586 -18.37 -1.98 -19.13
CA GLU A 586 -19.37 -2.29 -18.09
C GLU A 586 -19.24 -1.35 -16.88
N VAL A 587 -18.04 -1.14 -16.35
CA VAL A 587 -17.79 -0.16 -15.27
C VAL A 587 -18.15 1.27 -15.72
N THR A 588 -17.78 1.63 -16.96
CA THR A 588 -18.12 2.94 -17.52
C THR A 588 -19.63 3.13 -17.63
N ARG A 589 -20.35 2.10 -18.09
CA ARG A 589 -21.82 2.11 -18.20
C ARG A 589 -22.47 2.18 -16.83
N LEU A 590 -22.11 1.34 -15.87
CA LEU A 590 -22.62 1.41 -14.50
C LEU A 590 -22.35 2.78 -13.85
N GLY A 591 -21.21 3.40 -14.15
CA GLY A 591 -20.88 4.77 -13.76
C GLY A 591 -21.78 5.84 -14.38
N LEU A 592 -22.32 5.62 -15.59
CA LEU A 592 -23.27 6.52 -16.24
C LEU A 592 -24.71 6.25 -15.75
N ASP A 593 -25.15 5.00 -15.81
CA ASP A 593 -26.50 4.54 -15.47
C ASP A 593 -26.87 4.87 -14.01
N HIS A 594 -25.91 4.79 -13.08
CA HIS A 594 -26.09 5.15 -11.66
C HIS A 594 -25.51 6.51 -11.25
N ASN A 595 -25.14 7.38 -12.21
CA ASN A 595 -24.52 8.68 -11.93
C ASN A 595 -23.27 8.62 -11.03
N LEU A 596 -22.56 7.48 -11.01
CA LEU A 596 -21.43 7.22 -10.10
C LEU A 596 -20.10 7.75 -10.64
N LEU A 597 -19.32 8.37 -9.76
CA LEU A 597 -17.93 8.73 -10.01
C LEU A 597 -17.02 7.49 -9.90
N THR A 598 -16.40 7.10 -11.03
CA THR A 598 -15.55 5.90 -11.15
C THR A 598 -14.15 6.25 -11.67
N ARG A 599 -13.32 5.23 -11.90
CA ARG A 599 -12.05 5.35 -12.63
C ARG A 599 -12.21 5.93 -14.06
N TYR A 600 -13.37 5.70 -14.70
CA TYR A 600 -13.62 5.98 -16.12
C TYR A 600 -14.67 7.08 -16.38
N THR A 601 -15.47 7.43 -15.36
CA THR A 601 -16.43 8.55 -15.39
C THR A 601 -15.92 9.77 -14.62
N SER A 602 -16.48 10.95 -14.87
CA SER A 602 -16.25 12.17 -14.10
C SER A 602 -17.44 13.12 -14.24
N PHE A 603 -17.67 13.93 -13.22
CA PHE A 603 -18.74 14.93 -13.21
C PHE A 603 -18.25 16.23 -13.84
N VAL A 604 -19.02 16.79 -14.78
CA VAL A 604 -18.80 18.14 -15.32
C VAL A 604 -20.08 18.95 -15.26
N ALA A 605 -19.97 20.22 -14.91
CA ALA A 605 -21.07 21.17 -14.90
C ALA A 605 -20.66 22.46 -15.61
N VAL A 606 -21.55 23.00 -16.46
CA VAL A 606 -21.26 24.18 -17.29
C VAL A 606 -22.47 25.11 -17.35
N ASP A 607 -22.27 26.37 -17.00
CA ASP A 607 -23.26 27.42 -17.17
C ASP A 607 -23.42 27.79 -18.66
N LYS A 608 -24.67 27.97 -19.11
CA LYS A 608 -25.03 28.31 -20.49
C LYS A 608 -24.72 29.77 -20.85
N THR A 609 -24.47 30.64 -19.86
CA THR A 609 -24.11 32.05 -20.10
C THR A 609 -22.66 32.32 -19.63
N PRO A 610 -21.82 33.01 -20.42
CA PRO A 610 -20.54 33.53 -19.93
C PRO A 610 -20.74 34.48 -18.75
N ALA A 611 -19.92 34.34 -17.71
CA ALA A 611 -19.93 35.21 -16.53
C ALA A 611 -18.82 36.28 -16.57
N ARG A 612 -17.94 36.21 -17.57
CA ARG A 612 -16.73 37.02 -17.70
C ARG A 612 -16.34 37.10 -19.18
N GLU A 613 -15.68 38.19 -19.60
CA GLU A 613 -15.11 38.25 -20.95
C GLU A 613 -13.92 37.28 -21.10
N PRO A 614 -13.74 36.63 -22.27
CA PRO A 614 -12.58 35.79 -22.56
C PRO A 614 -11.25 36.56 -22.43
N GLY A 615 -10.20 35.90 -21.95
CA GLY A 615 -8.84 36.45 -21.94
C GLY A 615 -8.47 37.40 -20.79
N THR A 616 -9.37 37.69 -19.85
CA THR A 616 -9.00 38.40 -18.60
C THR A 616 -8.32 37.47 -17.58
N ASP A 617 -7.62 38.03 -16.59
CA ASP A 617 -6.89 37.27 -15.56
C ASP A 617 -7.82 36.53 -14.58
N LEU A 618 -7.33 35.45 -13.97
CA LEU A 618 -8.04 34.57 -13.03
C LEU A 618 -7.11 34.20 -11.87
N THR A 619 -7.44 34.63 -10.66
CA THR A 619 -6.55 34.48 -9.49
C THR A 619 -7.00 33.31 -8.62
N THR A 620 -6.10 32.39 -8.26
CA THR A 620 -6.34 31.39 -7.20
C THR A 620 -5.95 32.01 -5.85
N VAL A 621 -6.73 31.88 -4.75
CA VAL A 621 -6.45 32.64 -3.48
C VAL A 621 -6.90 31.97 -2.15
N LYS A 622 -5.97 31.53 -1.26
CA LYS A 622 -6.13 30.57 -0.11
C LYS A 622 -7.25 30.94 0.86
N GLN A 623 -8.14 29.98 1.08
CA GLN A 623 -9.08 29.98 2.20
C GLN A 623 -8.40 29.43 3.48
N PRO A 624 -8.61 30.06 4.65
CA PRO A 624 -8.25 29.50 5.95
C PRO A 624 -9.36 28.65 6.59
N LEU A 625 -8.98 27.70 7.43
CA LEU A 625 -9.87 26.77 8.15
C LEU A 625 -9.99 27.07 9.65
N PRO A 626 -11.08 26.63 10.32
CA PRO A 626 -11.20 26.67 11.78
C PRO A 626 -10.35 25.57 12.45
N LEU A 627 -9.97 25.78 13.72
CA LEU A 627 -9.27 24.78 14.53
C LEU A 627 -10.25 23.82 15.24
N PRO A 628 -9.91 22.52 15.37
CA PRO A 628 -10.69 21.56 16.17
C PRO A 628 -10.73 21.92 17.67
N ALA A 629 -11.79 21.49 18.34
CA ALA A 629 -11.94 21.70 19.78
C ALA A 629 -10.77 21.09 20.60
N GLY A 630 -10.20 21.89 21.51
CA GLY A 630 -9.08 21.47 22.36
C GLY A 630 -7.70 21.56 21.71
N VAL A 631 -7.60 21.77 20.39
CA VAL A 631 -6.33 21.96 19.69
C VAL A 631 -5.80 23.38 19.93
N SER A 632 -4.60 23.49 20.51
CA SER A 632 -3.97 24.80 20.73
C SER A 632 -3.52 25.43 19.41
N ALA A 633 -3.53 26.77 19.33
CA ALA A 633 -3.00 27.49 18.17
C ALA A 633 -1.52 27.17 17.86
N ASN A 634 -0.74 26.68 18.84
CA ASN A 634 0.64 26.23 18.66
C ASN A 634 0.78 24.95 17.83
N ALA A 635 -0.32 24.24 17.54
CA ALA A 635 -0.34 23.12 16.58
C ALA A 635 -0.21 23.60 15.11
N VAL A 636 -0.33 24.91 14.89
CA VAL A 636 -0.13 25.59 13.61
C VAL A 636 1.19 26.35 13.71
N GLY A 637 2.14 26.07 12.82
CA GLY A 637 3.48 26.67 12.87
C GLY A 637 3.44 28.20 12.84
N PHE A 638 3.97 28.86 13.87
CA PHE A 638 3.83 30.30 14.05
C PHE A 638 4.81 31.09 13.16
N SER A 639 4.32 31.69 12.08
CA SER A 639 5.12 32.58 11.22
C SER A 639 5.21 33.99 11.81
N LEU A 640 6.41 34.38 12.28
CA LEU A 640 6.67 35.74 12.77
C LEU A 640 6.78 36.72 11.59
N GLY A 641 5.63 37.31 11.20
CA GLY A 641 5.58 38.41 10.24
C GLY A 641 6.24 39.68 10.80
N VAL A 642 7.32 40.14 10.16
CA VAL A 642 8.06 41.34 10.58
C VAL A 642 7.45 42.60 9.97
N ALA A 643 6.86 43.44 10.82
CA ALA A 643 6.50 44.83 10.50
C ALA A 643 7.04 45.75 11.60
N GLY A 644 8.11 46.50 11.32
CA GLY A 644 8.83 47.29 12.33
C GLY A 644 8.48 48.78 12.29
N VAL A 645 8.21 49.37 13.45
CA VAL A 645 8.35 50.81 13.70
C VAL A 645 9.10 51.00 15.02
N SER A 646 10.02 51.98 15.05
CA SER A 646 10.86 52.29 16.20
C SER A 646 10.07 52.87 17.39
N GLY A 647 10.29 52.33 18.60
CA GLY A 647 9.73 52.92 19.82
C GLY A 647 10.07 52.14 21.10
N LEU A 648 11.23 52.40 21.71
CA LEU A 648 11.55 51.96 23.06
C LEU A 648 11.08 52.99 24.10
N PRO A 649 10.11 52.65 24.97
CA PRO A 649 10.04 53.20 26.32
C PRO A 649 10.62 52.19 27.32
N THR A 650 11.71 52.57 27.98
CA THR A 650 12.29 51.78 29.07
C THR A 650 11.39 51.81 30.31
N GLN A 651 11.00 50.64 30.83
CA GLN A 651 10.83 50.49 32.27
C GLN A 651 11.00 49.05 32.75
N SER A 652 12.00 48.84 33.61
CA SER A 652 12.30 47.55 34.24
C SER A 652 11.67 47.47 35.63
N SER A 653 10.61 46.67 35.80
CA SER A 653 10.13 46.29 37.13
C SER A 653 10.99 45.14 37.68
N ALA A 654 12.02 45.45 38.47
CA ALA A 654 12.86 44.44 39.10
C ALA A 654 12.06 43.59 40.10
N LEU A 655 12.23 42.26 40.04
CA LEU A 655 11.63 41.36 41.04
C LEU A 655 12.23 41.63 42.42
N PRO A 656 11.42 41.68 43.49
CA PRO A 656 11.88 42.12 44.80
C PRO A 656 12.81 41.08 45.46
N TRP A 657 13.86 41.58 46.11
CA TRP A 657 15.01 40.83 46.63
C TRP A 657 14.69 39.60 47.50
N TRP A 658 13.52 39.54 48.14
CA TRP A 658 13.10 38.39 48.95
C TRP A 658 12.84 37.12 48.12
N SER A 659 12.57 37.22 46.81
CA SER A 659 12.44 36.05 45.92
C SER A 659 13.76 35.29 45.75
N TYR A 660 14.89 36.00 45.74
CA TYR A 660 16.22 35.37 45.73
C TYR A 660 16.56 34.75 47.09
N ALA A 661 16.11 35.35 48.19
CA ALA A 661 16.30 34.83 49.54
C ALA A 661 15.57 33.49 49.77
N THR A 662 14.35 33.32 49.25
CA THR A 662 13.61 32.04 49.33
C THR A 662 14.27 30.94 48.51
N VAL A 663 14.74 31.23 47.29
CA VAL A 663 15.49 30.25 46.47
C VAL A 663 16.81 29.85 47.16
N ALA A 664 17.55 30.80 47.72
CA ALA A 664 18.77 30.53 48.47
C ALA A 664 18.53 29.65 49.71
N ALA A 665 17.42 29.87 50.45
CA ALA A 665 17.07 29.07 51.62
C ALA A 665 16.72 27.61 51.24
N VAL A 666 15.99 27.39 50.14
CA VAL A 666 15.66 26.04 49.64
C VAL A 666 16.93 25.30 49.19
N LEU A 667 17.83 25.97 48.46
CA LEU A 667 19.10 25.39 48.04
C LEU A 667 20.03 25.08 49.24
N ALA A 668 20.05 25.94 50.26
CA ALA A 668 20.81 25.70 51.49
C ALA A 668 20.30 24.48 52.27
N LEU A 669 18.98 24.30 52.39
CA LEU A 669 18.39 23.11 53.00
C LEU A 669 18.76 21.82 52.25
N PHE A 670 18.73 21.85 50.91
CA PHE A 670 19.19 20.73 50.07
C PHE A 670 20.67 20.41 50.30
N PHE A 671 21.55 21.43 50.35
CA PHE A 671 23.00 21.23 50.51
C PHE A 671 23.40 20.76 51.92
N VAL A 672 22.68 21.17 52.97
CA VAL A 672 22.92 20.71 54.34
C VAL A 672 22.46 19.25 54.51
N GLY A 673 21.33 18.86 53.92
CA GLY A 673 20.83 17.48 53.98
C GLY A 673 21.77 16.45 53.34
N PHE A 674 22.43 16.80 52.23
CA PHE A 674 23.19 15.83 51.43
C PHE A 674 24.60 15.48 51.94
N ARG A 675 25.11 16.12 53.01
CA ARG A 675 26.52 15.99 53.42
C ARG A 675 26.82 14.89 54.44
N LYS A 676 25.83 14.05 54.80
CA LYS A 676 26.02 12.81 55.58
C LYS A 676 25.13 11.66 55.08
N LEU A 677 25.52 11.05 53.96
CA LEU A 677 25.56 9.57 53.82
C LEU A 677 26.36 9.18 52.56
N ARG A 678 27.57 8.64 52.76
CA ARG A 678 28.27 7.80 51.77
C ARG A 678 28.25 6.37 52.29
N SER A 679 28.36 5.40 51.37
CA SER A 679 28.17 3.96 51.56
C SER A 679 26.78 3.54 52.10
N LEU A 680 25.94 3.03 51.19
CA LEU A 680 25.31 1.71 51.26
C LEU A 680 24.64 1.37 49.91
N SER A 681 24.35 0.10 49.66
CA SER A 681 24.02 -0.47 48.34
C SER A 681 22.56 -0.25 47.90
N PRO A 682 22.25 -0.30 46.58
CA PRO A 682 21.00 0.19 46.00
C PRO A 682 19.79 -0.77 46.13
N LEU A 683 19.58 -1.39 47.29
CA LEU A 683 18.48 -2.33 47.53
C LEU A 683 17.52 -1.92 48.67
N VAL A 684 17.63 -0.70 49.18
CA VAL A 684 16.87 -0.23 50.37
C VAL A 684 15.72 0.74 50.02
N LEU A 685 15.69 1.29 48.80
CA LEU A 685 14.67 2.27 48.38
C LEU A 685 13.30 1.65 48.01
N LEU A 686 13.16 0.32 48.05
CA LEU A 686 11.97 -0.39 47.56
C LEU A 686 10.90 -0.68 48.64
N LEU A 687 11.13 -0.35 49.91
CA LEU A 687 10.31 -0.86 51.03
C LEU A 687 10.10 0.14 52.18
N LEU A 688 9.42 1.26 51.89
CA LEU A 688 8.90 2.18 52.92
C LEU A 688 7.43 2.59 52.70
N VAL A 689 6.58 1.63 52.33
CA VAL A 689 5.12 1.70 52.55
C VAL A 689 4.66 0.39 53.20
N PHE A 690 4.34 0.43 54.49
CA PHE A 690 3.75 -0.68 55.27
C PHE A 690 2.26 -0.83 54.86
N THR A 691 1.77 -1.95 54.32
CA THR A 691 1.54 -3.32 54.86
C THR A 691 0.32 -3.51 55.78
N ALA A 692 -0.67 -4.27 55.28
CA ALA A 692 -1.59 -5.16 56.00
C ALA A 692 -2.13 -6.17 54.95
N CYS A 693 -2.19 -7.49 55.12
CA CYS A 693 -1.99 -8.39 56.27
C CYS A 693 -1.11 -9.63 55.92
N LYS A 694 -0.84 -10.51 56.92
CA LYS A 694 -0.14 -11.83 56.84
C LYS A 694 -1.17 -12.99 56.67
N PRO A 695 -0.81 -14.31 56.49
CA PRO A 695 0.49 -15.02 56.40
C PRO A 695 0.67 -15.71 55.01
N LYS A 696 1.29 -16.88 54.70
CA LYS A 696 2.05 -17.98 55.37
C LYS A 696 3.03 -18.63 54.32
N PRO A 697 4.21 -19.21 54.68
CA PRO A 697 5.21 -19.68 53.69
C PRO A 697 5.31 -21.22 53.56
N ASP A 698 6.21 -21.70 52.68
CA ASP A 698 7.16 -22.86 52.80
C ASP A 698 7.51 -23.35 51.37
N THR A 699 8.69 -23.87 50.98
CA THR A 699 10.08 -23.94 51.49
C THR A 699 10.97 -24.47 50.33
N ARG A 700 12.30 -24.23 50.35
CA ARG A 700 13.46 -25.11 49.94
C ARG A 700 13.34 -26.07 48.73
N ALA A 701 14.37 -26.35 47.91
CA ALA A 701 15.82 -26.05 48.01
C ALA A 701 16.57 -26.26 46.67
N GLU A 702 17.78 -25.68 46.57
CA GLU A 702 19.11 -26.25 46.18
C GLU A 702 19.16 -27.63 45.45
N THR A 703 20.11 -27.96 44.55
CA THR A 703 21.38 -27.36 44.05
C THR A 703 21.74 -28.11 42.74
N ALA A 704 22.09 -27.52 41.59
CA ALA A 704 23.31 -26.78 41.18
C ALA A 704 24.28 -27.62 40.30
N LEU A 705 25.28 -26.92 39.71
CA LEU A 705 26.47 -27.36 38.96
C LEU A 705 26.36 -27.62 37.43
N MET A 706 27.27 -26.91 36.72
CA MET A 706 27.62 -26.94 35.29
C MET A 706 28.87 -27.87 35.09
N PRO A 707 29.60 -27.93 33.94
CA PRO A 707 29.48 -27.22 32.65
C PRO A 707 29.71 -28.08 31.36
N GLU A 708 29.86 -27.39 30.21
CA GLU A 708 30.55 -27.72 28.94
C GLU A 708 31.15 -29.15 28.73
N ARG A 709 31.14 -29.77 27.55
CA ARG A 709 31.54 -29.22 26.21
C ARG A 709 31.16 -30.18 25.05
N ALA A 710 31.43 -29.81 23.79
CA ALA A 710 31.18 -30.58 22.56
C ALA A 710 32.44 -30.56 21.62
N PRO A 711 32.40 -31.04 20.35
CA PRO A 711 32.14 -32.42 19.84
C PRO A 711 33.34 -32.94 18.97
N GLU A 712 33.07 -33.52 17.77
CA GLU A 712 33.99 -34.13 16.75
C GLU A 712 34.33 -35.64 16.93
N VAL A 713 34.52 -36.48 15.89
CA VAL A 713 34.35 -36.37 14.42
C VAL A 713 34.04 -37.77 13.80
N VAL A 714 33.61 -37.85 12.53
CA VAL A 714 33.43 -39.10 11.75
C VAL A 714 34.14 -39.01 10.39
N GLU A 715 34.80 -40.08 9.94
CA GLU A 715 35.31 -40.25 8.56
C GLU A 715 34.59 -41.40 7.81
N PRO A 716 34.34 -41.29 6.49
CA PRO A 716 33.71 -42.33 5.66
C PRO A 716 34.68 -43.09 4.73
N VAL A 717 34.21 -44.20 4.13
CA VAL A 717 34.91 -44.99 3.11
C VAL A 717 34.04 -45.14 1.85
N ALA A 718 34.66 -45.27 0.68
CA ALA A 718 34.04 -45.33 -0.66
C ALA A 718 34.82 -46.31 -1.59
N PRO A 719 34.59 -46.36 -2.92
CA PRO A 719 33.38 -46.82 -3.64
C PRO A 719 33.69 -47.90 -4.72
N THR A 720 32.68 -48.39 -5.47
CA THR A 720 32.78 -49.08 -6.79
C THR A 720 31.36 -49.28 -7.38
N SER A 721 31.10 -49.55 -8.68
CA SER A 721 31.66 -49.13 -9.99
C SER A 721 30.76 -49.67 -11.14
N ASN A 722 31.15 -49.45 -12.42
CA ASN A 722 30.66 -50.13 -13.65
C ASN A 722 29.28 -49.69 -14.22
N THR A 723 28.96 -49.72 -15.53
CA THR A 723 29.78 -49.80 -16.79
C THR A 723 28.97 -49.23 -17.99
N THR A 724 29.65 -48.97 -19.11
CA THR A 724 29.12 -48.43 -20.38
C THR A 724 28.44 -49.46 -21.30
N HIS A 725 27.65 -48.97 -22.28
CA HIS A 725 27.65 -49.50 -23.66
C HIS A 725 27.04 -48.51 -24.67
N GLU A 726 27.70 -48.25 -25.80
CA GLU A 726 27.17 -47.54 -26.98
C GLU A 726 26.75 -48.51 -28.09
N SER A 727 25.86 -48.05 -28.99
CA SER A 727 25.81 -48.50 -30.39
C SER A 727 25.24 -47.39 -31.30
N LYS A 728 25.77 -47.27 -32.53
CA LYS A 728 25.44 -46.20 -33.50
C LYS A 728 24.73 -46.76 -34.73
N VAL A 729 24.04 -45.90 -35.49
CA VAL A 729 24.20 -45.70 -36.95
C VAL A 729 23.30 -44.55 -37.45
N ALA A 730 23.74 -43.86 -38.51
CA ALA A 730 23.10 -42.72 -39.21
C ALA A 730 23.23 -42.99 -40.75
N PRO A 731 23.24 -42.03 -41.72
CA PRO A 731 23.02 -40.58 -41.73
C PRO A 731 22.15 -40.06 -42.92
N ILE A 732 22.15 -38.74 -43.18
CA ILE A 732 22.21 -38.00 -44.49
C ILE A 732 21.84 -36.53 -44.16
N THR A 733 22.64 -35.45 -44.24
CA THR A 733 23.79 -34.94 -45.03
C THR A 733 23.44 -34.00 -46.19
N THR A 734 23.61 -32.69 -45.99
CA THR A 734 24.07 -31.67 -46.97
C THR A 734 24.64 -30.45 -46.19
N PRO A 735 25.51 -29.58 -46.79
CA PRO A 735 26.66 -29.04 -46.06
C PRO A 735 26.72 -27.47 -46.05
N PRO A 736 27.88 -26.76 -46.00
CA PRO A 736 28.24 -26.00 -44.80
C PRO A 736 28.43 -24.48 -45.02
N VAL A 737 28.45 -23.73 -43.91
CA VAL A 737 28.93 -22.33 -43.84
C VAL A 737 29.98 -22.22 -42.72
N ALA A 738 30.95 -21.31 -42.88
CA ALA A 738 32.24 -21.36 -42.18
C ALA A 738 32.18 -21.13 -40.66
N THR A 739 33.02 -21.88 -39.93
CA THR A 739 33.24 -21.75 -38.48
C THR A 739 34.54 -21.00 -38.16
N SER A 740 34.43 -19.86 -37.50
CA SER A 740 35.52 -19.20 -36.76
C SER A 740 34.89 -18.20 -35.77
N HIS A 741 35.06 -18.27 -34.45
CA HIS A 741 36.00 -19.05 -33.64
C HIS A 741 35.29 -19.76 -32.46
N THR A 742 35.70 -20.98 -32.13
CA THR A 742 35.18 -21.73 -30.96
C THR A 742 36.26 -22.61 -30.29
N GLU A 743 37.39 -21.99 -29.97
CA GLU A 743 38.42 -22.49 -29.04
C GLU A 743 38.84 -21.27 -28.18
N GLU A 744 39.14 -21.34 -26.89
CA GLU A 744 39.30 -22.47 -25.96
C GLU A 744 38.38 -22.30 -24.73
N PHE A 745 37.91 -23.40 -24.10
CA PHE A 745 37.23 -23.31 -22.78
C PHE A 745 37.21 -24.61 -21.94
N LEU A 746 38.22 -25.48 -22.04
CA LEU A 746 38.28 -26.74 -21.26
C LEU A 746 39.64 -27.00 -20.62
N ALA A 747 40.08 -26.10 -19.72
CA ALA A 747 41.17 -26.36 -18.79
C ALA A 747 41.09 -25.45 -17.54
N ALA A 748 40.72 -26.02 -16.39
CA ALA A 748 40.97 -25.53 -15.02
C ALA A 748 40.92 -24.00 -14.78
N THR A 749 39.92 -23.31 -15.34
CA THR A 749 39.81 -21.85 -15.19
C THR A 749 39.42 -21.48 -13.77
N ASN A 750 40.26 -20.71 -13.08
CA ASN A 750 39.96 -20.13 -11.76
C ASN A 750 38.98 -18.95 -11.88
N ASP A 751 37.84 -19.21 -12.49
CA ASP A 751 36.79 -18.24 -12.77
C ASP A 751 35.81 -18.15 -11.60
N ILE A 752 35.17 -16.99 -11.45
CA ILE A 752 34.22 -16.71 -10.37
C ILE A 752 33.21 -15.66 -10.81
N THR A 753 31.95 -15.87 -10.46
CA THR A 753 30.84 -14.96 -10.75
C THR A 753 30.29 -14.37 -9.46
N PHE A 754 30.24 -13.05 -9.38
CA PHE A 754 29.59 -12.32 -8.29
C PHE A 754 28.28 -11.72 -8.77
N ILE A 755 27.19 -12.01 -8.07
CA ILE A 755 25.88 -11.40 -8.26
C ILE A 755 25.76 -10.27 -7.22
N LEU A 756 25.98 -9.03 -7.66
CA LEU A 756 26.14 -7.84 -6.80
C LEU A 756 24.86 -7.02 -6.66
N GLY A 757 23.71 -7.67 -6.77
CA GLY A 757 22.39 -7.05 -6.66
C GLY A 757 21.30 -8.08 -6.42
N ARG A 758 20.09 -7.57 -6.21
CA ARG A 758 18.85 -8.34 -6.08
C ARG A 758 17.81 -7.66 -6.95
N ASP A 759 16.88 -8.43 -7.50
CA ASP A 759 15.79 -7.89 -8.30
C ASP A 759 14.78 -7.15 -7.40
N GLN A 760 14.29 -5.99 -7.85
CA GLN A 760 13.45 -5.05 -7.05
C GLN A 760 12.11 -4.71 -7.72
N SER A 761 11.73 -5.49 -8.73
CA SER A 761 10.50 -5.35 -9.55
C SER A 761 10.36 -6.58 -10.47
N ASP A 762 9.29 -6.61 -11.28
CA ASP A 762 8.90 -7.63 -12.28
C ASP A 762 9.97 -7.98 -13.36
N ASN A 763 11.18 -7.41 -13.28
CA ASN A 763 12.31 -7.67 -14.17
C ASN A 763 13.40 -8.48 -13.45
N PRO A 764 13.37 -9.82 -13.48
CA PRO A 764 14.29 -10.68 -12.73
C PRO A 764 15.67 -10.80 -13.41
N TYR A 765 16.40 -9.70 -13.51
CA TYR A 765 17.71 -9.61 -14.15
C TYR A 765 18.77 -10.45 -13.43
N PHE A 766 18.89 -10.32 -12.11
CA PHE A 766 19.91 -11.00 -11.32
C PHE A 766 19.63 -12.49 -11.19
N ALA A 767 18.38 -12.89 -10.94
CA ALA A 767 17.99 -14.29 -10.91
C ALA A 767 18.22 -15.00 -12.27
N ARG A 768 17.91 -14.32 -13.39
CA ARG A 768 18.18 -14.84 -14.74
C ARG A 768 19.67 -14.87 -15.05
N ALA A 769 20.45 -13.87 -14.63
CA ALA A 769 21.90 -13.88 -14.79
C ALA A 769 22.55 -15.04 -14.01
N GLU A 770 22.14 -15.27 -12.77
CA GLU A 770 22.62 -16.40 -11.97
C GLU A 770 22.26 -17.74 -12.63
N ARG A 771 21.01 -17.92 -13.06
CA ARG A 771 20.58 -19.13 -13.78
C ARG A 771 21.39 -19.35 -15.06
N TYR A 772 21.65 -18.30 -15.85
CA TYR A 772 22.55 -18.35 -17.00
C TYR A 772 23.94 -18.87 -16.62
N PHE A 773 24.60 -18.30 -15.60
CA PHE A 773 25.95 -18.74 -15.23
C PHE A 773 25.99 -20.17 -14.67
N ARG A 774 24.94 -20.63 -13.98
CA ARG A 774 24.80 -22.04 -13.59
C ARG A 774 24.69 -22.95 -14.81
N GLU A 775 23.84 -22.61 -15.78
CA GLU A 775 23.63 -23.39 -17.01
C GLU A 775 24.86 -23.37 -17.95
N GLN A 776 25.70 -22.33 -17.90
CA GLN A 776 27.02 -22.30 -18.55
C GLN A 776 28.13 -23.03 -17.74
N GLY A 777 27.80 -23.70 -16.63
CA GLY A 777 28.73 -24.54 -15.87
C GLY A 777 29.69 -23.78 -14.93
N ALA A 778 29.36 -22.57 -14.49
CA ALA A 778 30.24 -21.81 -13.60
C ALA A 778 30.33 -22.44 -12.18
N GLU A 779 31.48 -23.04 -11.86
CA GLU A 779 31.72 -23.73 -10.57
C GLU A 779 31.60 -22.82 -9.33
N ARG A 780 31.80 -21.51 -9.49
CA ARG A 780 31.90 -20.54 -8.38
C ARG A 780 30.99 -19.35 -8.64
N ILE A 781 29.81 -19.36 -8.03
CA ILE A 781 28.90 -18.23 -7.99
C ILE A 781 28.75 -17.75 -6.55
N VAL A 782 28.83 -16.43 -6.34
CA VAL A 782 28.77 -15.78 -5.04
C VAL A 782 27.70 -14.69 -5.09
N THR A 783 26.66 -14.84 -4.29
CA THR A 783 25.55 -13.89 -4.13
C THR A 783 25.70 -13.09 -2.83
N GLY A 784 24.92 -12.03 -2.65
CA GLY A 784 24.78 -11.34 -1.36
C GLY A 784 25.97 -10.50 -0.89
N LEU A 785 26.95 -10.19 -1.76
CA LEU A 785 28.01 -9.22 -1.44
C LEU A 785 27.59 -7.80 -1.83
N GLU A 786 27.41 -6.94 -0.82
CA GLU A 786 26.77 -5.62 -0.98
C GLU A 786 27.78 -4.46 -1.22
N SER A 787 29.06 -4.76 -1.43
CA SER A 787 30.08 -3.75 -1.75
C SER A 787 31.30 -4.33 -2.47
N LEU A 788 32.01 -3.48 -3.22
CA LEU A 788 33.28 -3.83 -3.84
C LEU A 788 34.34 -4.23 -2.79
N ALA A 789 34.37 -3.61 -1.61
CA ALA A 789 35.26 -4.04 -0.52
C ALA A 789 34.98 -5.48 -0.07
N ALA A 790 33.72 -5.92 -0.03
CA ALA A 790 33.37 -7.31 0.27
C ALA A 790 33.84 -8.27 -0.83
N VAL A 791 33.70 -7.90 -2.11
CA VAL A 791 34.22 -8.67 -3.26
C VAL A 791 35.75 -8.81 -3.17
N ARG A 792 36.47 -7.72 -2.88
CA ARG A 792 37.93 -7.72 -2.65
C ARG A 792 38.33 -8.68 -1.54
N TYR A 793 37.65 -8.59 -0.40
CA TYR A 793 37.93 -9.43 0.77
C TYR A 793 37.70 -10.91 0.46
N TYR A 794 36.64 -11.24 -0.28
CA TYR A 794 36.40 -12.61 -0.77
C TYR A 794 37.54 -13.09 -1.66
N LEU A 795 37.94 -12.29 -2.66
CA LEU A 795 38.99 -12.65 -3.63
C LEU A 795 40.35 -12.89 -2.98
N ASP A 796 40.73 -12.13 -1.95
CA ASP A 796 42.02 -12.35 -1.25
C ASP A 796 41.96 -13.55 -0.30
N SER A 797 40.86 -13.68 0.47
CA SER A 797 40.68 -14.76 1.46
C SER A 797 40.45 -16.15 0.85
N ARG A 798 39.98 -16.22 -0.41
CA ARG A 798 39.73 -17.48 -1.14
C ARG A 798 40.66 -17.69 -2.34
N ARG A 799 41.79 -16.96 -2.42
CA ARG A 799 42.69 -16.97 -3.59
C ARG A 799 43.19 -18.37 -4.00
N PRO A 800 43.06 -18.75 -5.28
CA PRO A 800 43.72 -19.93 -5.84
C PRO A 800 45.25 -19.78 -5.90
N ARG A 801 45.98 -20.90 -5.98
CA ARG A 801 47.46 -20.89 -6.08
C ARG A 801 48.00 -20.22 -7.34
N GLU A 802 47.23 -20.24 -8.42
CA GLU A 802 47.61 -19.72 -9.75
C GLU A 802 47.01 -18.32 -10.01
N GLY A 803 46.31 -17.75 -9.02
CA GLY A 803 45.52 -16.52 -9.16
C GLY A 803 44.11 -16.76 -9.71
N TRP A 804 43.35 -15.67 -9.86
CA TRP A 804 42.02 -15.68 -10.46
C TRP A 804 42.10 -15.50 -11.98
N GLY A 805 41.27 -16.24 -12.70
CA GLY A 805 41.06 -16.12 -14.16
C GLY A 805 40.07 -15.00 -14.48
N ARG A 806 38.82 -15.36 -14.77
CA ARG A 806 37.73 -14.43 -15.05
C ARG A 806 36.91 -14.13 -13.80
N ILE A 807 36.81 -12.87 -13.44
CA ILE A 807 35.98 -12.34 -12.36
C ILE A 807 34.78 -11.67 -13.01
N HIS A 808 33.66 -12.39 -13.11
CA HIS A 808 32.41 -11.85 -13.63
C HIS A 808 31.71 -11.05 -12.52
N LEU A 809 31.43 -9.77 -12.75
CA LEU A 809 30.65 -8.93 -11.84
C LEU A 809 29.31 -8.63 -12.50
N VAL A 810 28.26 -9.34 -12.09
CA VAL A 810 26.87 -9.06 -12.52
C VAL A 810 26.32 -7.95 -11.64
N VAL A 811 26.10 -6.78 -12.22
CA VAL A 811 25.74 -5.57 -11.48
C VAL A 811 24.95 -4.61 -12.37
N HIS A 812 23.89 -4.01 -11.84
CA HIS A 812 23.26 -2.89 -12.53
C HIS A 812 24.20 -1.68 -12.55
N GLY A 813 24.09 -0.84 -13.57
CA GLY A 813 24.95 0.32 -13.76
C GLY A 813 24.80 0.90 -15.15
N ASN A 814 25.28 2.12 -15.35
CA ASN A 814 25.32 2.81 -16.64
C ASN A 814 26.42 3.89 -16.67
N PRO A 815 26.83 4.41 -17.85
CA PRO A 815 27.90 5.42 -18.00
C PRO A 815 27.68 6.79 -17.35
N TRP A 816 26.55 6.97 -16.66
CA TRP A 816 26.13 8.25 -16.08
C TRP A 816 26.16 8.21 -14.55
N SER A 817 25.80 7.06 -13.97
CA SER A 817 25.62 6.84 -12.53
C SER A 817 26.53 5.74 -11.96
N GLY A 818 27.51 5.28 -12.75
CA GLY A 818 28.46 4.25 -12.38
C GLY A 818 27.81 2.89 -12.11
N LEU A 819 28.44 2.10 -11.24
CA LEU A 819 27.90 0.82 -10.77
C LEU A 819 26.87 1.04 -9.66
N ALA A 820 25.85 0.19 -9.60
CA ALA A 820 24.85 0.12 -8.52
C ALA A 820 25.33 -0.72 -7.33
N VAL A 821 26.60 -0.55 -6.94
CA VAL A 821 27.24 -1.16 -5.78
C VAL A 821 28.24 -0.15 -5.20
N GLY A 822 28.37 -0.08 -3.88
CA GLY A 822 29.29 0.83 -3.19
C GLY A 822 30.74 0.35 -3.12
N ARG A 823 31.68 1.24 -2.76
CA ARG A 823 33.03 0.83 -2.32
C ARG A 823 32.91 0.12 -0.98
N THR A 824 32.06 0.63 -0.09
CA THR A 824 31.66 0.03 1.19
C THR A 824 30.16 -0.21 1.25
N ALA A 825 29.67 -1.04 2.18
CA ALA A 825 28.25 -1.37 2.31
C ALA A 825 27.35 -0.18 2.72
N ALA A 826 27.93 0.95 3.16
CA ALA A 826 27.20 2.18 3.42
C ALA A 826 26.93 3.01 2.13
N GLU A 827 27.60 2.68 1.02
CA GLU A 827 27.47 3.37 -0.26
C GLU A 827 26.56 2.57 -1.21
N LYS A 828 25.57 3.21 -1.84
CA LYS A 828 24.65 2.53 -2.77
C LYS A 828 25.16 2.44 -4.21
N ARG A 829 26.22 3.20 -4.56
CA ARG A 829 26.75 3.35 -5.93
C ARG A 829 28.24 3.64 -5.91
N THR A 830 28.90 3.51 -7.06
CA THR A 830 30.32 3.87 -7.23
C THR A 830 30.62 4.33 -8.67
N THR A 831 31.16 5.54 -8.80
CA THR A 831 31.61 6.16 -10.05
C THR A 831 33.12 6.06 -10.25
N ALA A 832 33.62 6.38 -11.46
CA ALA A 832 35.05 6.47 -11.75
C ALA A 832 35.81 7.40 -10.79
N GLN A 833 35.25 8.57 -10.46
CA GLN A 833 35.83 9.51 -9.49
C GLN A 833 35.91 8.89 -8.08
N GLN A 834 34.83 8.27 -7.60
CA GLN A 834 34.84 7.63 -6.29
C GLN A 834 35.86 6.48 -6.22
N LEU A 835 36.09 5.77 -7.33
CA LEU A 835 37.17 4.79 -7.40
C LEU A 835 38.55 5.47 -7.37
N SER A 836 38.78 6.57 -8.11
CA SER A 836 40.08 7.26 -8.15
C SER A 836 40.53 7.76 -6.78
N GLU A 837 39.59 8.22 -5.95
CA GLU A 837 39.78 8.57 -4.54
C GLU A 837 40.09 7.37 -3.62
N TRP A 838 39.80 6.14 -4.07
CA TRP A 838 39.98 4.90 -3.30
C TRP A 838 41.29 4.20 -3.67
N SER A 839 42.20 4.09 -2.69
CA SER A 839 43.47 3.38 -2.82
C SER A 839 43.57 2.21 -1.82
N PRO A 840 42.87 1.09 -2.07
CA PRO A 840 42.98 -0.11 -1.24
C PRO A 840 44.28 -0.87 -1.53
N ALA A 841 44.75 -1.67 -0.56
CA ALA A 841 45.92 -2.53 -0.72
C ALA A 841 45.75 -3.51 -1.92
N PRO A 842 46.81 -3.82 -2.69
CA PRO A 842 46.76 -4.75 -3.82
C PRO A 842 46.26 -6.15 -3.42
N LEU A 843 45.50 -6.79 -4.30
CA LEU A 843 44.99 -8.15 -4.07
C LEU A 843 46.04 -9.19 -4.47
N SER A 844 46.35 -10.11 -3.57
CA SER A 844 47.43 -11.09 -3.74
C SER A 844 47.13 -12.20 -4.76
N GLY A 845 45.86 -12.35 -5.17
CA GLY A 845 45.41 -13.33 -6.17
C GLY A 845 45.12 -12.73 -7.56
N ILE A 846 45.45 -11.47 -7.81
CA ILE A 846 45.14 -10.75 -9.07
C ILE A 846 46.44 -10.46 -9.83
N ASN A 847 46.47 -10.71 -11.14
CA ASN A 847 47.64 -10.48 -12.00
C ASN A 847 47.23 -9.98 -13.40
N GLU A 848 48.19 -9.84 -14.32
CA GLU A 848 47.97 -9.31 -15.67
C GLU A 848 47.19 -10.26 -16.61
N ALA A 849 47.06 -11.54 -16.26
CA ALA A 849 46.20 -12.50 -16.94
C ALA A 849 44.77 -12.54 -16.35
N THR A 850 44.58 -12.02 -15.13
CA THR A 850 43.25 -11.88 -14.53
C THR A 850 42.38 -10.91 -15.35
N ARG A 851 41.12 -11.29 -15.57
CA ARG A 851 40.14 -10.57 -16.39
C ARG A 851 38.89 -10.28 -15.57
N ILE A 852 38.52 -9.02 -15.40
CA ILE A 852 37.28 -8.61 -14.74
C ILE A 852 36.25 -8.29 -15.83
N VAL A 853 35.08 -8.89 -15.79
CA VAL A 853 34.06 -8.75 -16.84
C VAL A 853 32.75 -8.28 -16.21
N LEU A 854 32.31 -7.08 -16.56
CA LEU A 854 31.12 -6.45 -16.01
C LEU A 854 29.89 -6.80 -16.86
N HIS A 855 28.87 -7.40 -16.24
CA HIS A 855 27.57 -7.64 -16.88
C HIS A 855 26.60 -6.60 -16.32
N GLY A 856 26.39 -5.54 -17.10
CA GLY A 856 25.56 -4.39 -16.77
C GLY A 856 25.13 -3.62 -18.03
N CYS A 857 24.50 -2.46 -17.86
CA CYS A 857 23.85 -1.76 -18.97
C CYS A 857 24.75 -0.67 -19.58
N GLY A 858 25.41 -0.99 -20.69
CA GLY A 858 26.20 -0.02 -21.48
C GLY A 858 27.52 0.45 -20.84
N LEU A 859 27.98 -0.21 -19.78
CA LEU A 859 29.17 0.16 -18.99
C LEU A 859 30.47 0.25 -19.82
N GLY A 860 30.55 -0.40 -20.98
CA GLY A 860 31.71 -0.31 -21.89
C GLY A 860 32.02 1.11 -22.39
N SER A 861 31.02 2.00 -22.40
CA SER A 861 31.18 3.39 -22.82
C SER A 861 31.87 4.26 -21.75
N ASP A 862 31.93 3.84 -20.49
CA ASP A 862 32.63 4.54 -19.41
C ASP A 862 34.05 4.00 -19.23
N ARG A 863 34.96 4.45 -20.11
CA ARG A 863 36.36 3.96 -20.13
C ARG A 863 37.13 4.29 -18.86
N ASP A 864 36.77 5.38 -18.17
CA ASP A 864 37.45 5.80 -16.94
C ASP A 864 37.02 4.91 -15.77
N LEU A 865 35.74 4.52 -15.68
CA LEU A 865 35.27 3.52 -14.72
C LEU A 865 35.98 2.17 -14.91
N LEU A 866 36.12 1.69 -16.15
CA LEU A 866 36.85 0.45 -16.41
C LEU A 866 38.34 0.56 -16.03
N ARG A 867 38.97 1.71 -16.30
CA ARG A 867 40.38 1.96 -15.93
C ARG A 867 40.56 2.00 -14.41
N GLU A 868 39.68 2.68 -13.69
CA GLU A 868 39.77 2.78 -12.23
C GLU A 868 39.40 1.48 -11.51
N LEU A 869 38.51 0.66 -12.07
CA LEU A 869 38.31 -0.73 -11.61
C LEU A 869 39.59 -1.57 -11.78
N SER A 870 40.31 -1.40 -12.90
CA SER A 870 41.59 -2.09 -13.15
C SER A 870 42.62 -1.70 -12.07
N ARG A 871 42.79 -0.40 -11.79
CA ARG A 871 43.68 0.09 -10.72
C ARG A 871 43.26 -0.42 -9.35
N VAL A 872 41.98 -0.34 -9.02
CA VAL A 872 41.48 -0.74 -7.70
C VAL A 872 41.75 -2.22 -7.48
N PHE A 873 41.29 -3.12 -8.37
CA PHE A 873 41.47 -4.57 -8.20
C PHE A 873 42.95 -5.00 -8.32
N GLY A 874 43.72 -4.36 -9.18
CA GLY A 874 45.12 -4.71 -9.43
C GLY A 874 46.17 -4.08 -8.51
N GLY A 875 45.91 -2.90 -7.95
CA GLY A 875 46.91 -2.08 -7.26
C GLY A 875 47.89 -1.38 -8.21
N GLU A 876 49.04 -0.92 -7.69
CA GLU A 876 50.00 -0.09 -8.44
C GLU A 876 50.96 -0.86 -9.39
N ARG A 877 50.92 -2.21 -9.42
CA ARG A 877 51.96 -3.04 -10.06
C ARG A 877 51.46 -4.21 -10.91
N THR A 878 50.16 -4.43 -10.95
CA THR A 878 49.53 -5.60 -11.57
C THR A 878 48.22 -5.13 -12.15
N PHE A 879 48.07 -5.12 -13.48
CA PHE A 879 46.95 -4.43 -14.14
C PHE A 879 46.02 -5.43 -14.86
N PRO A 880 44.97 -5.93 -14.18
CA PRO A 880 44.01 -6.86 -14.77
C PRO A 880 43.19 -6.16 -15.86
N GLU A 881 42.79 -6.91 -16.87
CA GLU A 881 41.94 -6.38 -17.94
C GLU A 881 40.49 -6.27 -17.47
N VAL A 882 39.90 -5.08 -17.58
CA VAL A 882 38.47 -4.85 -17.29
C VAL A 882 37.71 -4.75 -18.60
N GLU A 883 36.65 -5.54 -18.74
CA GLU A 883 35.83 -5.69 -19.93
C GLU A 883 34.36 -5.40 -19.62
N ALA A 884 33.68 -4.64 -20.50
CA ALA A 884 32.24 -4.38 -20.40
C ALA A 884 31.64 -4.08 -21.78
N THR A 885 30.33 -4.28 -21.95
CA THR A 885 29.62 -3.99 -23.21
C THR A 885 29.14 -2.55 -23.28
N GLU A 886 29.25 -1.93 -24.46
CA GLU A 886 28.59 -0.64 -24.78
C GLU A 886 27.06 -0.77 -24.87
N GLN A 887 26.58 -2.01 -25.01
CA GLN A 887 25.18 -2.41 -25.09
C GLN A 887 24.60 -2.81 -23.74
N PHE A 888 23.27 -2.81 -23.67
CA PHE A 888 22.53 -3.38 -22.56
C PHE A 888 22.68 -4.90 -22.59
N THR A 889 23.26 -5.48 -21.55
CA THR A 889 23.23 -6.93 -21.33
C THR A 889 21.84 -7.34 -20.88
N LEU A 890 21.26 -8.37 -21.50
CA LEU A 890 19.95 -8.92 -21.16
C LEU A 890 20.08 -10.43 -20.93
N PHE A 891 19.39 -10.95 -19.92
CA PHE A 891 19.29 -12.39 -19.67
C PHE A 891 17.82 -12.80 -19.81
N ARG A 892 17.56 -13.86 -20.59
CA ARG A 892 16.20 -14.37 -20.82
C ARG A 892 16.20 -15.88 -21.02
N GLU A 893 15.04 -16.50 -20.83
CA GLU A 893 14.81 -17.86 -21.29
C GLU A 893 14.59 -17.86 -22.82
N GLY A 894 15.10 -18.89 -23.49
CA GLY A 894 15.02 -19.11 -24.93
C GLY A 894 15.06 -20.60 -25.28
N PRO A 895 15.08 -20.97 -26.57
CA PRO A 895 14.89 -22.36 -27.02
C PRO A 895 15.96 -23.38 -26.57
N ARG A 896 17.02 -22.94 -25.89
CA ARG A 896 18.13 -23.76 -25.39
C ARG A 896 18.44 -23.51 -23.90
N GLY A 897 17.46 -23.02 -23.15
CA GLY A 897 17.62 -22.63 -21.74
C GLY A 897 17.83 -21.12 -21.58
N MET A 898 18.60 -20.71 -20.58
CA MET A 898 18.94 -19.31 -20.35
C MET A 898 19.98 -18.82 -21.37
N GLU A 899 19.61 -17.76 -22.10
CA GLU A 899 20.44 -17.11 -23.10
C GLU A 899 20.78 -15.68 -22.65
N ARG A 900 22.03 -15.25 -22.90
CA ARG A 900 22.46 -13.86 -22.72
C ARG A 900 22.44 -13.14 -24.08
N HIS A 901 21.61 -12.12 -24.17
CA HIS A 901 21.37 -11.29 -25.34
C HIS A 901 21.89 -9.86 -25.11
N TYR A 902 21.97 -9.08 -26.18
CA TYR A 902 22.42 -7.69 -26.15
C TYR A 902 21.42 -6.78 -26.86
N ALA A 903 21.35 -5.51 -26.43
CA ALA A 903 20.52 -4.51 -27.10
C ALA A 903 21.22 -3.14 -27.19
N ASP A 904 21.06 -2.48 -28.33
CA ASP A 904 21.30 -1.04 -28.48
C ASP A 904 20.14 -0.27 -27.84
N ALA A 905 20.44 0.87 -27.20
CA ALA A 905 19.48 1.65 -26.42
C ALA A 905 19.26 3.04 -27.01
N TYR A 906 18.02 3.31 -27.45
CA TYR A 906 17.63 4.59 -28.03
C TYR A 906 16.63 5.26 -27.08
N PHE A 907 16.93 6.48 -26.63
CA PHE A 907 16.14 7.11 -25.57
C PHE A 907 15.66 8.53 -25.89
N ARG A 908 14.55 8.89 -25.27
CA ARG A 908 13.99 10.25 -25.30
C ARG A 908 13.44 10.59 -23.93
N ALA A 909 13.92 11.69 -23.36
CA ALA A 909 13.45 12.24 -22.11
C ALA A 909 12.19 13.12 -22.31
N ARG A 910 11.45 13.34 -21.23
CA ARG A 910 10.29 14.25 -21.13
C ARG A 910 10.13 14.75 -19.68
N PRO A 911 9.78 16.03 -19.46
CA PRO A 911 9.32 16.50 -18.15
C PRO A 911 8.18 15.62 -17.61
N LEU A 912 8.18 15.40 -16.29
CA LEU A 912 7.24 14.48 -15.65
C LEU A 912 5.79 15.00 -15.76
N GLY A 913 5.00 14.32 -16.60
CA GLY A 913 3.61 14.64 -16.92
C GLY A 913 3.36 14.92 -18.41
N ASP A 914 4.36 15.43 -19.14
CA ASP A 914 4.17 15.98 -20.50
C ASP A 914 4.41 14.95 -21.62
N TYR A 915 3.67 13.85 -21.59
CA TYR A 915 3.84 12.74 -22.54
C TYR A 915 2.94 12.93 -23.79
N PRO A 916 3.52 13.09 -24.99
CA PRO A 916 2.74 13.08 -26.22
C PRO A 916 2.21 11.68 -26.53
N LEU A 917 1.17 11.58 -27.37
CA LEU A 917 0.63 10.31 -27.87
C LEU A 917 1.75 9.41 -28.48
N PRO A 918 1.63 8.07 -28.40
CA PRO A 918 2.65 7.14 -28.91
C PRO A 918 3.05 7.39 -30.37
N SER A 919 2.10 7.68 -31.27
CA SER A 919 2.35 8.06 -32.67
C SER A 919 3.23 9.31 -32.81
N VAL A 920 2.93 10.35 -32.04
CA VAL A 920 3.71 11.60 -31.99
C VAL A 920 5.09 11.35 -31.38
N MET A 921 5.20 10.43 -30.41
CA MET A 921 6.47 10.00 -29.86
C MET A 921 7.29 9.21 -30.90
N ALA A 922 6.68 8.29 -31.64
CA ALA A 922 7.33 7.49 -32.69
C ALA A 922 7.94 8.36 -33.78
N VAL A 923 7.20 9.35 -34.30
CA VAL A 923 7.72 10.35 -35.25
C VAL A 923 8.91 11.13 -34.66
N ARG A 924 8.90 11.42 -33.35
CA ARG A 924 10.01 12.11 -32.67
C ARG A 924 11.23 11.20 -32.42
N PHE A 925 11.05 9.89 -32.27
CA PHE A 925 12.15 8.92 -32.25
C PHE A 925 12.77 8.76 -33.64
N GLY A 926 11.95 8.53 -34.68
CA GLY A 926 12.42 8.45 -36.07
C GLY A 926 13.17 9.70 -36.54
N ARG A 927 12.79 10.90 -36.06
CA ARG A 927 13.55 12.14 -36.30
C ARG A 927 14.86 12.25 -35.52
N LYS A 928 14.97 11.67 -34.32
CA LYS A 928 16.21 11.65 -33.51
C LYS A 928 17.19 10.58 -33.99
N TYR A 929 16.67 9.47 -34.52
CA TYR A 929 17.42 8.28 -34.92
C TYR A 929 17.07 7.83 -36.36
N PRO A 930 17.24 8.69 -37.39
CA PRO A 930 16.77 8.43 -38.76
C PRO A 930 17.51 7.32 -39.51
N HIS A 931 18.59 6.79 -38.93
CA HIS A 931 19.40 5.70 -39.51
C HIS A 931 19.08 4.32 -38.91
N VAL A 932 18.14 4.26 -37.95
CA VAL A 932 17.80 3.03 -37.21
C VAL A 932 16.50 2.46 -37.78
N ALA A 933 16.61 1.29 -38.41
CA ALA A 933 15.52 0.62 -39.11
C ALA A 933 14.56 -0.11 -38.13
N VAL A 934 13.83 0.67 -37.33
CA VAL A 934 12.87 0.18 -36.32
C VAL A 934 11.50 0.79 -36.56
N ASP A 935 10.46 -0.03 -36.46
CA ASP A 935 9.09 0.46 -36.30
C ASP A 935 8.94 1.04 -34.90
N TRP A 936 9.11 2.37 -34.81
CA TRP A 936 9.06 3.09 -33.55
C TRP A 936 7.67 3.10 -32.91
N GLU A 937 6.59 2.97 -33.67
CA GLU A 937 5.23 2.97 -33.12
C GLU A 937 4.93 1.61 -32.49
N ALA A 938 5.24 0.52 -33.20
CA ALA A 938 5.13 -0.83 -32.65
C ALA A 938 6.14 -1.10 -31.52
N ALA A 939 7.33 -0.47 -31.53
CA ALA A 939 8.28 -0.59 -30.43
C ALA A 939 7.85 0.18 -29.17
N LEU A 940 7.20 1.34 -29.34
CA LEU A 940 6.68 2.14 -28.21
C LEU A 940 5.37 1.58 -27.63
N SER A 941 4.67 0.69 -28.34
CA SER A 941 3.47 -0.01 -27.84
C SER A 941 3.76 -1.35 -27.14
N ARG A 942 5.00 -1.86 -27.19
CA ARG A 942 5.44 -3.06 -26.45
C ARG A 942 6.10 -2.67 -25.14
N ASP A 943 5.41 -2.89 -24.01
CA ASP A 943 5.93 -2.65 -22.65
C ASP A 943 6.89 -3.75 -22.15
N ARG A 944 6.82 -4.95 -22.76
CA ARG A 944 7.54 -6.16 -22.33
C ARG A 944 8.41 -6.76 -23.43
N PHE A 945 9.46 -7.45 -23.00
CA PHE A 945 10.33 -8.23 -23.89
C PHE A 945 9.57 -9.44 -24.44
N THR A 946 9.50 -9.58 -25.76
CA THR A 946 8.76 -10.67 -26.43
C THR A 946 9.67 -11.84 -26.82
N GLU A 947 9.11 -13.04 -26.97
CA GLU A 947 9.88 -14.25 -27.32
C GLU A 947 10.70 -14.10 -28.61
N ALA A 948 10.22 -13.29 -29.55
CA ALA A 948 10.76 -13.08 -30.89
C ALA A 948 11.89 -12.03 -30.99
N LEU A 949 12.51 -11.62 -29.87
CA LEU A 949 13.62 -10.64 -29.83
C LEU A 949 13.27 -9.28 -30.48
N LEU A 950 12.00 -8.84 -30.39
CA LEU A 950 11.57 -7.59 -31.03
C LEU A 950 11.92 -6.35 -30.19
N PRO A 951 12.12 -5.17 -30.84
CA PRO A 951 12.24 -3.89 -30.15
C PRO A 951 11.04 -3.58 -29.25
N TYR A 952 11.33 -3.12 -28.03
CA TYR A 952 10.35 -2.84 -26.98
C TYR A 952 10.74 -1.61 -26.14
N LEU A 953 9.79 -1.05 -25.41
CA LEU A 953 9.92 0.15 -24.60
C LEU A 953 10.13 -0.18 -23.12
N TYR A 954 11.29 0.22 -22.60
CA TYR A 954 11.60 0.30 -21.17
C TYR A 954 11.47 1.75 -20.68
N GLN A 955 10.86 1.97 -19.51
CA GLN A 955 10.64 3.31 -18.96
C GLN A 955 11.19 3.46 -17.54
N PHE A 956 11.83 4.60 -17.26
CA PHE A 956 12.28 4.94 -15.91
C PHE A 956 12.32 6.46 -15.69
N ASN A 957 12.25 6.89 -14.42
CA ASN A 957 12.49 8.28 -14.04
C ASN A 957 14.00 8.49 -13.81
N VAL A 958 14.52 9.66 -14.16
CA VAL A 958 15.81 10.18 -13.68
C VAL A 958 15.56 11.45 -12.86
N PRO A 959 15.84 11.43 -11.55
CA PRO A 959 15.97 12.63 -10.75
C PRO A 959 17.37 13.24 -10.93
N VAL A 960 17.45 14.57 -10.80
CA VAL A 960 18.70 15.34 -10.74
C VAL A 960 18.60 16.28 -9.54
N GLU A 961 19.62 16.28 -8.68
CA GLU A 961 19.78 17.26 -7.61
C GLU A 961 21.02 18.10 -7.91
N TRP A 962 20.84 19.42 -7.97
CA TRP A 962 21.91 20.39 -8.21
C TRP A 962 21.95 21.44 -7.10
N LEU A 963 23.14 21.88 -6.71
CA LEU A 963 23.38 22.79 -5.59
C LEU A 963 24.25 23.98 -6.02
N HIS A 964 23.65 25.17 -6.10
CA HIS A 964 24.38 26.42 -6.21
C HIS A 964 24.66 26.95 -4.79
N VAL A 965 25.93 27.19 -4.47
CA VAL A 965 26.38 27.56 -3.11
C VAL A 965 26.66 29.06 -3.06
N HIS A 966 26.16 29.75 -2.01
CA HIS A 966 26.35 31.20 -1.82
C HIS A 966 27.34 31.48 -0.67
N PRO A 967 28.63 31.78 -0.94
CA PRO A 967 29.66 31.81 0.11
C PRO A 967 29.63 33.06 1.00
N GLU A 968 29.14 34.19 0.50
CA GLU A 968 29.37 35.52 1.10
C GLU A 968 28.19 36.07 1.92
N GLY A 969 27.30 35.19 2.43
CA GLY A 969 26.17 35.60 3.27
C GLY A 969 25.05 36.38 2.54
N GLY A 970 25.12 36.48 1.21
CA GLY A 970 24.07 37.05 0.38
C GLY A 970 22.75 36.26 0.46
N ALA A 971 21.64 36.93 0.14
CA ALA A 971 20.33 36.29 0.13
C ALA A 971 20.22 35.24 -0.99
N VAL A 972 19.85 34.01 -0.63
CA VAL A 972 19.64 32.90 -1.60
C VAL A 972 18.49 33.25 -2.54
N TYR A 973 18.82 33.59 -3.79
CA TYR A 973 17.86 33.78 -4.87
C TYR A 973 17.34 32.42 -5.35
N LEU A 974 16.03 32.31 -5.50
CA LEU A 974 15.39 31.20 -6.19
C LEU A 974 14.58 31.75 -7.38
N PRO A 975 14.69 31.15 -8.57
CA PRO A 975 13.93 31.58 -9.74
C PRO A 975 12.43 31.27 -9.62
N GLY A 976 11.58 32.28 -9.82
CA GLY A 976 10.13 32.17 -9.56
C GLY A 976 9.34 31.64 -10.75
N ARG A 977 9.52 32.22 -11.93
CA ARG A 977 8.81 31.83 -13.17
C ARG A 977 9.64 30.91 -14.05
N GLU A 978 8.99 30.11 -14.90
CA GLU A 978 9.64 29.17 -15.84
C GLU A 978 10.80 29.80 -16.66
N ALA A 979 10.62 31.03 -17.16
CA ALA A 979 11.69 31.75 -17.88
C ALA A 979 12.87 32.17 -16.98
N GLU A 980 12.60 32.50 -15.71
CA GLU A 980 13.64 32.78 -14.70
C GLU A 980 14.35 31.46 -14.31
N GLN A 981 13.63 30.34 -14.28
CA GLN A 981 14.15 29.01 -13.96
C GLN A 981 15.07 28.49 -15.07
N ALA A 982 14.66 28.63 -16.33
CA ALA A 982 15.50 28.33 -17.49
C ALA A 982 16.79 29.17 -17.46
N ALA A 983 16.69 30.49 -17.27
CA ALA A 983 17.85 31.39 -17.22
C ALA A 983 18.80 31.07 -16.03
N TRP A 984 18.27 30.66 -14.88
CA TRP A 984 19.07 30.21 -13.74
C TRP A 984 19.81 28.91 -14.06
N LEU A 985 19.12 27.92 -14.62
CA LEU A 985 19.71 26.63 -15.00
C LEU A 985 20.76 26.77 -16.11
N GLU A 986 20.56 27.71 -17.04
CA GLU A 986 21.54 28.05 -18.09
C GLU A 986 22.78 28.78 -17.55
N GLY A 987 22.66 29.48 -16.41
CA GLY A 987 23.79 30.04 -15.67
C GLY A 987 24.65 28.98 -14.98
N GLU A 988 24.07 27.83 -14.62
CA GLU A 988 24.78 26.70 -13.98
C GLU A 988 25.56 25.89 -15.02
N GLU A 989 26.64 26.46 -15.57
CA GLU A 989 27.43 25.82 -16.64
C GLU A 989 27.82 24.36 -16.37
N ALA A 990 28.12 24.02 -15.12
CA ALA A 990 28.51 22.67 -14.73
C ALA A 990 27.34 21.67 -14.78
N LEU A 991 26.13 22.10 -14.43
CA LEU A 991 24.90 21.33 -14.63
C LEU A 991 24.66 21.12 -16.13
N ILE A 992 24.76 22.20 -16.93
CA ILE A 992 24.56 22.12 -18.38
C ILE A 992 25.59 21.19 -19.04
N ARG A 993 26.86 21.22 -18.62
CA ARG A 993 27.89 20.28 -19.08
C ARG A 993 27.56 18.82 -18.75
N GLU A 994 27.12 18.53 -17.53
CA GLU A 994 26.76 17.15 -17.16
C GLU A 994 25.49 16.65 -17.84
N LEU A 995 24.45 17.49 -18.00
CA LEU A 995 23.27 17.15 -18.78
C LEU A 995 23.62 16.89 -20.26
N ALA A 996 24.47 17.74 -20.85
CA ALA A 996 24.95 17.57 -22.21
C ALA A 996 25.80 16.29 -22.39
N ARG A 997 26.64 15.94 -21.40
CA ARG A 997 27.42 14.67 -21.38
C ARG A 997 26.53 13.43 -21.49
N ILE A 998 25.30 13.50 -20.97
CA ILE A 998 24.33 12.41 -21.00
C ILE A 998 23.28 12.55 -22.12
N GLY A 999 23.45 13.53 -23.01
CA GLY A 999 22.58 13.76 -24.17
C GLY A 999 21.20 14.33 -23.84
N LEU A 1000 21.09 15.06 -22.72
CA LEU A 1000 19.88 15.72 -22.23
C LEU A 1000 20.08 17.24 -22.10
N THR A 1001 18.98 17.97 -21.99
CA THR A 1001 18.96 19.42 -21.72
C THR A 1001 18.20 19.71 -20.42
N HIS A 1002 18.34 20.91 -19.87
CA HIS A 1002 17.55 21.31 -18.69
C HIS A 1002 16.03 21.23 -18.99
N ALA A 1003 15.61 21.58 -20.20
CA ALA A 1003 14.23 21.53 -20.68
C ALA A 1003 13.64 20.12 -20.85
N ASP A 1004 14.46 19.06 -20.72
CA ASP A 1004 13.97 17.67 -20.67
C ASP A 1004 13.44 17.27 -19.27
N PHE A 1005 13.62 18.12 -18.24
CA PHE A 1005 13.22 17.89 -16.86
C PHE A 1005 12.15 18.88 -16.41
N ARG A 1006 11.29 18.44 -15.48
CA ARG A 1006 10.47 19.34 -14.66
C ARG A 1006 11.25 19.70 -13.41
N TRP A 1007 11.48 21.00 -13.17
CA TRP A 1007 12.28 21.47 -12.04
C TRP A 1007 11.43 22.03 -10.90
N THR A 1008 11.93 21.88 -9.68
CA THR A 1008 11.52 22.62 -8.49
C THR A 1008 12.77 23.19 -7.79
N PHE A 1009 12.61 24.28 -7.03
CA PHE A 1009 13.73 25.01 -6.43
C PHE A 1009 13.49 25.24 -4.94
N ASP A 1010 14.51 25.01 -4.12
CA ASP A 1010 14.45 25.28 -2.67
C ASP A 1010 15.73 25.91 -2.11
N ARG A 1011 15.61 26.47 -0.90
CA ARG A 1011 16.75 26.92 -0.11
C ARG A 1011 17.17 25.79 0.81
N THR A 1012 18.47 25.48 0.81
CA THR A 1012 19.10 24.49 1.66
C THR A 1012 20.44 25.01 2.20
N THR A 1013 21.23 24.17 2.86
CA THR A 1013 22.58 24.50 3.31
C THR A 1013 23.60 23.48 2.80
N TYR A 1014 24.63 23.94 2.11
CA TYR A 1014 25.79 23.12 1.78
C TYR A 1014 26.70 22.97 3.00
N ARG A 1015 27.28 21.78 3.21
CA ARG A 1015 28.17 21.49 4.34
C ARG A 1015 29.64 21.53 3.89
N LEU A 1016 30.44 22.38 4.53
CA LEU A 1016 31.88 22.46 4.29
C LEU A 1016 32.63 21.31 4.99
N ALA A 1017 33.87 21.07 4.56
CA ALA A 1017 34.70 19.97 5.05
C ALA A 1017 35.10 20.09 6.54
N ASP A 1018 35.07 21.31 7.10
CA ASP A 1018 35.21 21.57 8.54
C ASP A 1018 33.94 21.24 9.35
N GLY A 1019 32.86 20.83 8.69
CA GLY A 1019 31.57 20.48 9.25
C GLY A 1019 30.58 21.65 9.35
N SER A 1020 30.99 22.89 9.06
CA SER A 1020 30.15 24.09 9.05
C SER A 1020 29.14 24.08 7.88
N ARG A 1021 28.19 25.02 7.88
CA ARG A 1021 27.10 25.10 6.90
C ARG A 1021 26.99 26.50 6.32
N ILE A 1022 26.84 26.59 4.99
CA ILE A 1022 26.65 27.84 4.24
C ILE A 1022 25.39 27.77 3.37
N PRO A 1023 24.71 28.89 3.07
CA PRO A 1023 23.46 28.88 2.31
C PRO A 1023 23.64 28.38 0.88
N ALA A 1024 22.65 27.66 0.37
CA ALA A 1024 22.62 27.18 -1.01
C ALA A 1024 21.20 27.24 -1.61
N ALA A 1025 21.13 27.48 -2.91
CA ALA A 1025 19.95 27.22 -3.72
C ALA A 1025 20.06 25.80 -4.29
N ARG A 1026 18.99 25.00 -4.17
CA ARG A 1026 18.89 23.67 -4.73
C ARG A 1026 17.89 23.65 -5.88
N ALA A 1027 18.25 22.97 -6.96
CA ALA A 1027 17.36 22.63 -8.06
C ALA A 1027 17.15 21.12 -8.10
N LEU A 1028 15.88 20.69 -8.04
CA LEU A 1028 15.46 19.29 -8.13
C LEU A 1028 14.74 19.08 -9.46
N GLY A 1029 15.39 18.42 -10.40
CA GLY A 1029 14.85 18.09 -11.72
C GLY A 1029 14.32 16.66 -11.75
N THR A 1030 13.18 16.41 -12.40
CA THR A 1030 12.70 15.04 -12.68
C THR A 1030 12.27 14.90 -14.14
N SER A 1031 12.78 13.87 -14.81
CA SER A 1031 12.41 13.49 -16.19
C SER A 1031 12.01 12.02 -16.28
N ARG A 1032 11.10 11.70 -17.20
CA ARG A 1032 10.78 10.34 -17.63
C ARG A 1032 11.55 10.03 -18.91
N LEU A 1033 12.42 9.03 -18.85
CA LEU A 1033 13.07 8.46 -20.02
C LEU A 1033 12.23 7.33 -20.59
N PHE A 1034 11.87 7.49 -21.85
CA PHE A 1034 11.38 6.43 -22.72
C PHE A 1034 12.61 5.86 -23.42
N CYS A 1035 12.93 4.57 -23.20
CA CYS A 1035 14.09 3.90 -23.75
C CYS A 1035 13.64 2.70 -24.58
N VAL A 1036 13.72 2.80 -25.91
CA VAL A 1036 13.49 1.68 -26.81
C VAL A 1036 14.78 0.85 -26.88
N LEU A 1037 14.69 -0.39 -26.45
CA LEU A 1037 15.78 -1.37 -26.51
C LEU A 1037 15.61 -2.21 -27.77
N VAL A 1038 16.66 -2.26 -28.58
CA VAL A 1038 16.70 -2.91 -29.90
C VAL A 1038 17.71 -4.05 -29.85
N PRO A 1039 17.29 -5.32 -29.86
CA PRO A 1039 18.20 -6.46 -29.80
C PRO A 1039 19.18 -6.53 -30.98
N VAL A 1040 20.37 -7.08 -30.72
CA VAL A 1040 21.49 -7.17 -31.67
C VAL A 1040 22.25 -8.49 -31.51
N ASP A 1041 22.72 -9.05 -32.63
CA ASP A 1041 23.28 -10.41 -32.68
C ASP A 1041 24.65 -10.56 -31.97
N GLN A 1042 25.41 -9.47 -31.81
CA GLN A 1042 26.78 -9.49 -31.27
C GLN A 1042 27.09 -8.30 -30.35
N ALA A 1043 27.88 -8.59 -29.31
CA ALA A 1043 28.27 -7.63 -28.28
C ALA A 1043 29.39 -6.68 -28.72
N ARG A 1044 29.10 -5.38 -28.81
CA ARG A 1044 30.11 -4.32 -28.84
C ARG A 1044 30.75 -4.20 -27.46
N THR A 1045 31.98 -4.66 -27.35
CA THR A 1045 32.67 -4.93 -26.08
C THR A 1045 33.96 -4.12 -25.98
N VAL A 1046 34.08 -3.32 -24.92
CA VAL A 1046 35.25 -2.48 -24.64
C VAL A 1046 36.09 -3.12 -23.55
N ARG A 1047 37.41 -3.08 -23.76
CA ARG A 1047 38.44 -3.54 -22.82
C ARG A 1047 39.31 -2.37 -22.42
N GLN A 1048 39.68 -2.26 -21.15
CA GLN A 1048 40.61 -1.27 -20.61
C GLN A 1048 41.55 -1.93 -19.59
N ARG A 1049 42.73 -1.35 -19.42
CA ARG A 1049 43.67 -1.62 -18.32
C ARG A 1049 44.09 -0.28 -17.72
N TYR A 1050 44.40 -0.25 -16.44
CA TYR A 1050 45.10 0.91 -15.88
C TYR A 1050 46.55 0.91 -16.37
N PHE A 1051 47.04 2.09 -16.70
CA PHE A 1051 48.45 2.35 -16.99
C PHE A 1051 48.88 3.48 -16.07
N ARG A 1052 50.03 3.32 -15.41
CA ARG A 1052 50.69 4.39 -14.67
C ARG A 1052 51.66 5.07 -15.65
N ASP A 1053 51.47 6.35 -15.94
CA ASP A 1053 52.53 7.14 -16.55
C ASP A 1053 53.74 7.16 -15.60
N ALA A 1054 54.94 6.99 -16.16
CA ALA A 1054 56.16 6.62 -15.44
C ALA A 1054 57.00 7.81 -14.95
#